data_AF-A0A9P5CR52-F1
#
_entry.id   AF-A0A9P5CR52-F1
#
_cell.length_a   1.000
_cell.length_b   1.000
_cell.length_c   1.000
_cell.angle_alpha   90.00
_cell.angle_beta   90.00
_cell.angle_gamma   90.00
#
_symmetry.space_group_name_H-M   'P 1'
#
loop_
_entity.id
_entity.type
_entity.pdbx_description
1 polymer ?
#
loop_
_entity_poly.entity_id
_entity_poly.type
_entity_poly.pdbx_seq_one_letter_code
_entity_poly.pdbx_strand_id
1 'polypeptide(L)'
;MASDPRPDIIVAVDLGTTFTGMKGLLASLPVQVIYNWPGCSTRNEQKVHTCLVYGKDEKLSTWGFLCEDDDEPEAKRREFFKIFLDKMNLLEAQIKGLQGAPESIEQAQQFVTDYLHQVYVHVKSTIEHQTGVGPFTGWNDLAVEFVFSVPTTWRNFEVINTYKAAINQAGFGTEGPKHTSTVELTESEAAAVATIKSTAIRFQKDDIFLTVDAGGGTTDFALMQVMDAREPFPTLKQLTQVDGVGIGSTLIDRAFLELVEDRIFPYSDLAEQLPPDCIEKLVRSEKFKTTKHKFGEKVYNAPTYRLPMEGMGFKFNHEGAGIESGRFLVTKEEMQSLFDPHINSMLKKIREQLDFVQLKAFGSPQKYLILSGGLGSSAYVRERLQEDLKENVHPNAQQIQIISAADPQLVVVKGLLLDRLQRLDTGSKPVLVTRKARASYGLMCKMKYNPEIHFREELKTDPLDGQTYAMSQIDWLIKKGDDIDPSVPIISKFSQKIEKGSSVRHWDSIVVISHNEPDFLPVSMKDAGAKQLCTVRSDLSGVADSELDPQRHSRGMFSRSKKWFNCDYEVRATVGPADLTFELWHKGQKLSADHSPIKVTWDEDGAASGPQEKLQVTSGASSPVISSAAVSVSGVSTAGHSEHRYVVQRHVAAPFSLNIATWS
;
A
#
# COMPACT_ATOMS: atom_id res chain seq x y z
N MET A 1 17.52 6.01 -30.04
CA MET A 1 16.95 5.08 -29.05
C MET A 1 15.78 4.41 -29.73
N ALA A 2 15.71 3.08 -29.76
CA ALA A 2 14.55 2.39 -30.32
C ALA A 2 13.35 2.71 -29.42
N SER A 3 12.27 3.26 -29.99
CA SER A 3 10.99 3.38 -29.30
C SER A 3 10.54 1.98 -28.87
N ASP A 4 10.08 1.82 -27.63
CA ASP A 4 9.45 0.56 -27.20
C ASP A 4 8.38 0.17 -28.23
N PRO A 5 8.40 -1.07 -28.76
CA PRO A 5 7.38 -1.51 -29.68
C PRO A 5 6.03 -1.45 -28.97
N ARG A 6 5.04 -0.78 -29.59
CA ARG A 6 3.70 -0.65 -29.04
C ARG A 6 3.11 -2.07 -28.87
N PRO A 7 2.63 -2.45 -27.66
CA PRO A 7 2.01 -3.75 -27.45
C PRO A 7 0.70 -3.87 -28.21
N ASP A 8 0.32 -5.10 -28.55
CA ASP A 8 -0.95 -5.40 -29.21
C ASP A 8 -2.11 -5.18 -28.23
N ILE A 9 -1.92 -5.59 -26.97
CA ILE A 9 -2.90 -5.49 -25.89
C ILE A 9 -2.24 -4.89 -24.66
N ILE A 10 -2.93 -3.93 -24.02
CA ILE A 10 -2.59 -3.43 -22.68
C ILE A 10 -3.78 -3.69 -21.76
N VAL A 11 -3.55 -4.36 -20.63
CA VAL A 11 -4.57 -4.60 -19.60
C VAL A 11 -4.13 -3.97 -18.30
N ALA A 12 -4.91 -3.01 -17.80
CA ALA A 12 -4.72 -2.48 -16.46
C ALA A 12 -5.55 -3.25 -15.44
N VAL A 13 -4.93 -3.59 -14.32
CA VAL A 13 -5.52 -4.38 -13.24
C VAL A 13 -5.35 -3.66 -11.91
N ASP A 14 -6.46 -3.48 -11.21
CA ASP A 14 -6.51 -2.93 -9.85
C ASP A 14 -7.03 -4.01 -8.91
N LEU A 15 -6.13 -4.73 -8.23
CA LEU A 15 -6.49 -5.70 -7.19
C LEU A 15 -6.94 -4.93 -5.95
N GLY A 16 -8.21 -4.55 -5.84
CA GLY A 16 -8.71 -3.87 -4.65
C GLY A 16 -8.91 -4.81 -3.45
N THR A 17 -8.93 -4.25 -2.25
CA THR A 17 -9.16 -5.00 -0.99
C THR A 17 -10.51 -5.72 -0.97
N THR A 18 -11.54 -5.10 -1.54
CA THR A 18 -12.89 -5.67 -1.65
C THR A 18 -13.27 -6.03 -3.07
N PHE A 19 -12.88 -5.23 -4.05
CA PHE A 19 -13.28 -5.41 -5.43
C PHE A 19 -12.12 -5.15 -6.38
N THR A 20 -11.95 -6.01 -7.36
CA THR A 20 -10.93 -5.91 -8.40
C THR A 20 -11.53 -5.32 -9.68
N GLY A 21 -10.94 -4.24 -10.18
CA GLY A 21 -11.34 -3.63 -11.45
C GLY A 21 -10.33 -3.93 -12.55
N MET A 22 -10.80 -4.03 -13.80
CA MET A 22 -9.94 -4.22 -14.96
C MET A 22 -10.40 -3.45 -16.18
N LYS A 23 -9.44 -3.00 -16.98
CA LYS A 23 -9.70 -2.33 -18.25
C LYS A 23 -8.65 -2.74 -19.29
N GLY A 24 -9.10 -3.15 -20.46
CA GLY A 24 -8.24 -3.54 -21.58
C GLY A 24 -8.24 -2.49 -22.69
N LEU A 25 -7.13 -2.38 -23.40
CA LEU A 25 -7.03 -1.69 -24.68
C LEU A 25 -6.39 -2.63 -25.69
N LEU A 26 -7.04 -2.79 -26.83
CA LEU A 26 -6.44 -3.39 -28.03
C LEU A 26 -5.92 -2.25 -28.91
N ALA A 27 -4.73 -2.38 -29.49
CA ALA A 27 -4.05 -1.32 -30.25
C ALA A 27 -4.89 -0.69 -31.39
N SER A 28 -5.97 -1.36 -31.84
CA SER A 28 -6.89 -0.94 -32.90
C SER A 28 -8.33 -0.62 -32.42
N LEU A 29 -8.63 -0.72 -31.12
CA LEU A 29 -9.98 -0.50 -30.57
C LEU A 29 -9.98 0.53 -29.43
N PRO A 30 -11.11 1.21 -29.16
CA PRO A 30 -11.25 2.04 -27.97
C PRO A 30 -11.09 1.21 -26.69
N VAL A 31 -10.75 1.88 -25.60
CA VAL A 31 -10.56 1.25 -24.29
C VAL A 31 -11.84 0.51 -23.86
N GLN A 32 -11.74 -0.79 -23.58
CA GLN A 32 -12.85 -1.65 -23.17
C GLN A 32 -12.78 -2.00 -21.68
N VAL A 33 -13.92 -1.90 -21.00
CA VAL A 33 -14.06 -2.36 -19.61
C VAL A 33 -14.49 -3.83 -19.64
N ILE A 34 -13.90 -4.65 -18.78
CA ILE A 34 -14.37 -6.03 -18.56
C ILE A 34 -15.46 -5.96 -17.48
N TYR A 35 -16.67 -6.43 -17.79
CA TYR A 35 -17.84 -6.28 -16.93
C TYR A 35 -18.70 -7.56 -16.78
N ASN A 36 -18.25 -8.67 -17.37
CA ASN A 36 -18.97 -9.94 -17.45
C ASN A 36 -18.44 -10.97 -16.46
N TRP A 37 -18.47 -10.65 -15.17
CA TRP A 37 -17.89 -11.49 -14.12
C TRP A 37 -18.72 -12.75 -13.82
N PRO A 38 -18.07 -13.90 -13.57
CA PRO A 38 -18.79 -15.13 -13.17
C PRO A 38 -19.58 -14.92 -11.87
N GLY A 39 -20.80 -15.48 -11.83
CA GLY A 39 -21.70 -15.39 -10.67
C GLY A 39 -22.42 -14.06 -10.50
N CYS A 40 -22.14 -13.05 -11.32
CA CYS A 40 -22.76 -11.75 -11.17
C CYS A 40 -24.19 -11.74 -11.73
N SER A 41 -25.17 -11.42 -10.89
CA SER A 41 -26.59 -11.30 -11.28
C SER A 41 -26.92 -9.99 -12.00
N THR A 42 -26.07 -8.97 -11.87
CA THR A 42 -26.24 -7.65 -12.49
C THR A 42 -25.50 -7.56 -13.82
N ARG A 43 -26.17 -7.03 -14.84
CA ARG A 43 -25.50 -6.70 -16.11
C ARG A 43 -24.67 -5.43 -15.92
N ASN A 44 -23.43 -5.46 -16.40
CA ASN A 44 -22.46 -4.34 -16.41
C ASN A 44 -21.76 -4.05 -15.07
N GLU A 45 -21.65 -5.02 -14.18
CA GLU A 45 -20.82 -4.87 -12.98
C GLU A 45 -19.35 -4.67 -13.36
N GLN A 46 -18.75 -3.57 -12.92
CA GLN A 46 -17.45 -3.12 -13.42
C GLN A 46 -16.28 -3.66 -12.57
N LYS A 47 -16.57 -4.24 -11.40
CA LYS A 47 -15.57 -4.89 -10.56
C LYS A 47 -16.06 -6.24 -10.05
N VAL A 48 -15.14 -7.18 -9.90
CA VAL A 48 -15.41 -8.48 -9.27
C VAL A 48 -15.03 -8.47 -7.81
N HIS A 49 -15.81 -9.17 -6.98
CA HIS A 49 -15.52 -9.31 -5.56
C HIS A 49 -14.18 -10.03 -5.31
N THR A 50 -13.32 -9.47 -4.45
CA THR A 50 -12.03 -10.06 -4.06
C THR A 50 -12.25 -11.12 -2.97
N CYS A 51 -12.83 -12.25 -3.37
CA CYS A 51 -13.24 -13.33 -2.48
C CYS A 51 -12.89 -14.70 -3.09
N LEU A 52 -12.51 -15.63 -2.22
CA LEU A 52 -12.32 -17.05 -2.53
C LEU A 52 -13.08 -17.90 -1.52
N VAL A 53 -13.54 -19.08 -1.95
CA VAL A 53 -14.01 -20.13 -1.05
C VAL A 53 -13.26 -21.40 -1.36
N TYR A 54 -12.65 -21.99 -0.34
CA TYR A 54 -12.01 -23.29 -0.42
C TYR A 54 -12.97 -24.35 0.14
N GLY A 55 -13.13 -25.45 -0.60
CA GLY A 55 -13.91 -26.60 -0.14
C GLY A 55 -13.21 -27.35 1.00
N LYS A 56 -13.88 -28.39 1.50
CA LYS A 56 -13.36 -29.26 2.58
C LYS A 56 -12.02 -29.93 2.24
N ASP A 57 -11.72 -30.12 0.97
CA ASP A 57 -10.46 -30.70 0.49
C ASP A 57 -9.33 -29.67 0.36
N GLU A 58 -9.52 -28.46 0.91
CA GLU A 58 -8.61 -27.31 0.80
C GLU A 58 -8.33 -26.88 -0.65
N LYS A 59 -9.17 -27.28 -1.61
CA LYS A 59 -9.09 -26.81 -2.99
C LYS A 59 -10.01 -25.63 -3.21
N LEU A 60 -9.58 -24.74 -4.09
CA LEU A 60 -10.40 -23.62 -4.51
C LEU A 60 -11.69 -24.12 -5.17
N SER A 61 -12.83 -23.77 -4.57
CA SER A 61 -14.18 -24.13 -5.04
C SER A 61 -14.75 -23.00 -5.90
N THR A 62 -14.90 -21.81 -5.32
CA THR A 62 -15.50 -20.63 -5.96
C THR A 62 -14.67 -19.37 -5.75
N TRP A 63 -14.85 -18.38 -6.62
CA TRP A 63 -14.21 -17.07 -6.54
C TRP A 63 -15.17 -15.97 -7.02
N GLY A 64 -14.91 -14.73 -6.64
CA GLY A 64 -15.71 -13.60 -7.12
C GLY A 64 -17.14 -13.62 -6.58
N PHE A 65 -18.11 -13.34 -7.46
CA PHE A 65 -19.53 -13.36 -7.09
C PHE A 65 -20.08 -14.78 -6.91
N LEU A 66 -19.41 -15.80 -7.45
CA LEU A 66 -19.80 -17.20 -7.22
C LEU A 66 -19.71 -17.61 -5.74
N CYS A 67 -18.94 -16.88 -4.93
CA CYS A 67 -18.85 -17.10 -3.49
C CYS A 67 -20.12 -16.68 -2.72
N GLU A 68 -21.04 -15.91 -3.32
CA GLU A 68 -22.26 -15.47 -2.64
C GLU A 68 -23.30 -16.60 -2.50
N ASP A 69 -23.25 -17.58 -3.40
CA ASP A 69 -24.15 -18.74 -3.43
C ASP A 69 -23.54 -20.00 -2.77
N ASP A 70 -22.36 -19.87 -2.15
CA ASP A 70 -21.62 -21.00 -1.56
C ASP A 70 -22.06 -21.25 -0.11
N ASP A 71 -23.03 -22.14 0.04
CA ASP A 71 -23.60 -22.58 1.33
C ASP A 71 -23.00 -23.91 1.83
N GLU A 72 -21.85 -24.36 1.27
CA GLU A 72 -21.29 -25.65 1.66
C GLU A 72 -20.85 -25.69 3.14
N PRO A 73 -21.34 -26.65 3.94
CA PRO A 73 -20.89 -26.82 5.31
C PRO A 73 -19.38 -27.09 5.35
N GLU A 74 -18.65 -26.37 6.22
CA GLU A 74 -17.17 -26.43 6.36
C GLU A 74 -16.36 -25.72 5.27
N ALA A 75 -17.00 -25.06 4.30
CA ALA A 75 -16.30 -24.25 3.31
C ALA A 75 -15.58 -23.05 3.97
N LYS A 76 -14.35 -22.80 3.51
CA LYS A 76 -13.46 -21.77 4.06
C LYS A 76 -13.45 -20.56 3.15
N ARG A 77 -14.25 -19.56 3.51
CA ARG A 77 -14.24 -18.26 2.85
C ARG A 77 -12.97 -17.48 3.20
N ARG A 78 -12.39 -16.81 2.20
CA ARG A 78 -11.20 -15.97 2.32
C ARG A 78 -11.46 -14.64 1.64
N GLU A 79 -11.44 -13.59 2.45
CA GLU A 79 -11.61 -12.20 2.03
C GLU A 79 -10.47 -11.36 2.60
N PHE A 80 -10.29 -10.16 2.06
CA PHE A 80 -9.30 -9.19 2.54
C PHE A 80 -7.85 -9.69 2.49
N PHE A 81 -7.57 -10.84 1.88
CA PHE A 81 -6.28 -11.52 1.94
C PHE A 81 -5.10 -10.68 1.41
N LYS A 82 -5.39 -9.71 0.52
CA LYS A 82 -4.43 -8.69 0.04
C LYS A 82 -3.72 -7.96 1.19
N ILE A 83 -4.43 -7.62 2.27
CA ILE A 83 -3.85 -6.81 3.36
C ILE A 83 -2.80 -7.58 4.16
N PHE A 84 -2.89 -8.91 4.17
CA PHE A 84 -2.02 -9.80 4.92
C PHE A 84 -0.70 -10.10 4.21
N LEU A 85 -0.49 -9.55 3.01
CA LEU A 85 0.85 -9.48 2.42
C LEU A 85 1.77 -8.57 3.24
N ASP A 86 1.21 -7.63 4.01
CA ASP A 86 1.95 -6.87 5.01
C ASP A 86 2.04 -7.66 6.32
N LYS A 87 3.27 -7.93 6.76
CA LYS A 87 3.57 -8.70 7.97
C LYS A 87 3.02 -8.09 9.25
N MET A 88 2.94 -6.76 9.33
CA MET A 88 2.39 -6.10 10.52
C MET A 88 0.88 -6.33 10.61
N ASN A 89 0.17 -6.20 9.49
CA ASN A 89 -1.27 -6.48 9.43
C ASN A 89 -1.56 -7.95 9.75
N LEU A 90 -0.75 -8.87 9.25
CA LEU A 90 -0.88 -10.30 9.54
C LEU A 90 -0.67 -10.59 11.04
N LEU A 91 0.40 -10.05 11.63
CA LEU A 91 0.70 -10.25 13.04
C LEU A 91 -0.41 -9.68 13.93
N GLU A 92 -0.90 -8.49 13.61
CA GLU A 92 -2.00 -7.86 14.34
C GLU A 92 -3.28 -8.71 14.28
N ALA A 93 -3.61 -9.24 13.10
CA ALA A 93 -4.74 -10.14 12.90
C ALA A 93 -4.63 -11.42 13.73
N GLN A 94 -3.44 -12.01 13.79
CA GLN A 94 -3.19 -13.21 14.59
C GLN A 94 -3.26 -12.93 16.09
N ILE A 95 -2.74 -11.79 16.56
CA ILE A 95 -2.85 -11.37 17.96
C ILE A 95 -4.31 -11.14 18.37
N LYS A 96 -5.11 -10.55 17.48
CA LYS A 96 -6.54 -10.32 17.69
C LYS A 96 -7.39 -11.60 17.54
N GLY A 97 -6.79 -12.73 17.16
CA GLY A 97 -7.47 -14.01 17.02
C GLY A 97 -8.50 -14.03 15.89
N LEU A 98 -8.25 -13.29 14.81
CA LEU A 98 -9.19 -13.18 13.71
C LEU A 98 -9.30 -14.51 12.96
N GLN A 99 -10.51 -15.06 12.88
CA GLN A 99 -10.73 -16.26 12.06
C GLN A 99 -10.54 -15.92 10.58
N GLY A 100 -10.06 -16.90 9.81
CA GLY A 100 -9.76 -16.72 8.40
C GLY A 100 -8.49 -15.90 8.10
N ALA A 101 -7.80 -15.35 9.12
CA ALA A 101 -6.47 -14.80 8.95
C ALA A 101 -5.50 -15.89 8.45
N PRO A 102 -4.61 -15.58 7.48
CA PRO A 102 -3.61 -16.53 7.05
C PRO A 102 -2.69 -16.96 8.19
N GLU A 103 -2.12 -18.15 8.06
CA GLU A 103 -1.11 -18.69 8.97
C GLU A 103 0.25 -18.04 8.75
N SER A 104 0.54 -17.62 7.50
CA SER A 104 1.81 -17.01 7.11
C SER A 104 1.67 -16.07 5.91
N ILE A 105 2.74 -15.34 5.59
CA ILE A 105 2.83 -14.49 4.39
C ILE A 105 2.75 -15.34 3.13
N GLU A 106 3.31 -16.54 3.14
CA GLU A 106 3.27 -17.48 2.02
C GLU A 106 1.84 -17.91 1.74
N GLN A 107 1.03 -18.17 2.77
CA GLN A 107 -0.38 -18.49 2.59
C GLN A 107 -1.19 -17.27 2.11
N ALA A 108 -0.89 -16.07 2.61
CA ALA A 108 -1.50 -14.84 2.08
C ALA A 108 -1.15 -14.63 0.59
N GLN A 109 0.11 -14.87 0.20
CA GLN A 109 0.57 -14.85 -1.19
C GLN A 109 -0.17 -15.91 -2.03
N GLN A 110 -0.39 -17.09 -1.48
CA GLN A 110 -1.14 -18.15 -2.16
C GLN A 110 -2.58 -17.72 -2.45
N PHE A 111 -3.30 -17.14 -1.48
CA PHE A 111 -4.65 -16.63 -1.70
C PHE A 111 -4.67 -15.53 -2.79
N VAL A 112 -3.69 -14.63 -2.79
CA VAL A 112 -3.55 -13.63 -3.86
C VAL A 112 -3.30 -14.28 -5.22
N THR A 113 -2.41 -15.29 -5.26
CA THR A 113 -2.05 -16.01 -6.49
C THR A 113 -3.24 -16.77 -7.07
N ASP A 114 -3.96 -17.52 -6.24
CA ASP A 114 -5.12 -18.32 -6.63
C ASP A 114 -6.23 -17.41 -7.19
N TYR A 115 -6.52 -16.30 -6.50
CA TYR A 115 -7.49 -15.32 -6.98
C TYR A 115 -7.06 -14.67 -8.30
N LEU A 116 -5.82 -14.18 -8.37
CA LEU A 116 -5.28 -13.56 -9.59
C LEU A 116 -5.24 -14.55 -10.75
N HIS A 117 -5.03 -15.84 -10.50
CA HIS A 117 -5.07 -16.86 -11.54
C HIS A 117 -6.46 -16.98 -12.16
N GLN A 118 -7.50 -17.03 -11.33
CA GLN A 118 -8.89 -17.04 -11.82
C GLN A 118 -9.23 -15.78 -12.62
N VAL A 119 -8.79 -14.62 -12.11
CA VAL A 119 -8.91 -13.33 -12.80
C VAL A 119 -8.23 -13.40 -14.17
N TYR A 120 -6.98 -13.85 -14.23
CA TYR A 120 -6.21 -13.99 -15.47
C TYR A 120 -6.90 -14.89 -16.50
N VAL A 121 -7.34 -16.08 -16.08
CA VAL A 121 -8.06 -17.03 -16.95
C VAL A 121 -9.32 -16.38 -17.53
N HIS A 122 -10.08 -15.65 -16.70
CA HIS A 122 -11.29 -14.96 -17.14
C HIS A 122 -11.00 -13.81 -18.11
N VAL A 123 -9.97 -12.98 -17.84
CA VAL A 123 -9.55 -11.89 -18.74
C VAL A 123 -9.17 -12.44 -20.09
N LYS A 124 -8.27 -13.42 -20.10
CA LYS A 124 -7.79 -14.06 -21.32
C LYS A 124 -8.97 -14.57 -22.14
N SER A 125 -9.84 -15.38 -21.52
CA SER A 125 -11.01 -15.93 -22.20
C SER A 125 -11.94 -14.84 -22.74
N THR A 126 -12.15 -13.76 -21.99
CA THR A 126 -12.99 -12.63 -22.42
C THR A 126 -12.37 -11.90 -23.62
N ILE A 127 -11.07 -11.60 -23.58
CA ILE A 127 -10.38 -10.94 -24.69
C ILE A 127 -10.37 -11.85 -25.92
N GLU A 128 -10.08 -13.14 -25.74
CA GLU A 128 -10.10 -14.14 -26.82
C GLU A 128 -11.48 -14.16 -27.51
N HIS A 129 -12.55 -14.24 -26.72
CA HIS A 129 -13.91 -14.23 -27.25
C HIS A 129 -14.28 -12.91 -27.95
N GLN A 130 -13.90 -11.76 -27.39
CA GLN A 130 -14.23 -10.44 -27.96
C GLN A 130 -13.45 -10.13 -29.23
N THR A 131 -12.22 -10.61 -29.35
CA THR A 131 -11.32 -10.29 -30.46
C THR A 131 -11.25 -11.39 -31.52
N GLY A 132 -11.73 -12.60 -31.21
CA GLY A 132 -11.54 -13.78 -32.06
C GLY A 132 -10.10 -14.31 -32.07
N VAL A 133 -9.21 -13.73 -31.26
CA VAL A 133 -7.91 -14.32 -30.91
C VAL A 133 -8.20 -15.53 -30.03
N GLY A 134 -7.55 -16.66 -30.25
CA GLY A 134 -7.81 -17.84 -29.42
C GLY A 134 -6.79 -18.94 -29.66
N PRO A 135 -7.07 -20.18 -29.23
CA PRO A 135 -6.13 -21.28 -29.33
C PRO A 135 -5.69 -21.61 -30.77
N PHE A 136 -6.45 -21.15 -31.77
CA PHE A 136 -6.14 -21.34 -33.19
C PHE A 136 -5.50 -20.12 -33.87
N THR A 137 -5.42 -18.96 -33.19
CA THR A 137 -5.00 -17.67 -33.78
C THR A 137 -4.00 -16.85 -32.93
N GLY A 138 -3.47 -17.40 -31.83
CA GLY A 138 -2.15 -17.00 -31.32
C GLY A 138 -2.08 -15.99 -30.16
N TRP A 139 -2.84 -16.20 -29.06
CA TRP A 139 -2.67 -15.41 -27.81
C TRP A 139 -1.20 -15.30 -27.38
N ASN A 140 -0.46 -16.41 -27.47
CA ASN A 140 0.95 -16.47 -27.10
C ASN A 140 1.85 -15.63 -28.03
N ASP A 141 1.44 -15.39 -29.27
CA ASP A 141 2.24 -14.65 -30.27
C ASP A 141 2.09 -13.13 -30.14
N LEU A 142 1.02 -12.68 -29.47
CA LEU A 142 0.74 -11.28 -29.20
C LEU A 142 1.70 -10.69 -28.17
N ALA A 143 2.02 -9.41 -28.34
CA ALA A 143 2.60 -8.59 -27.29
C ALA A 143 1.50 -8.13 -26.33
N VAL A 144 1.46 -8.71 -25.13
CA VAL A 144 0.44 -8.42 -24.11
C VAL A 144 1.10 -7.82 -22.88
N GLU A 145 0.73 -6.60 -22.53
CA GLU A 145 1.26 -5.89 -21.38
C GLU A 145 0.20 -5.78 -20.27
N PHE A 146 0.50 -6.33 -19.11
CA PHE A 146 -0.33 -6.19 -17.91
C PHE A 146 0.27 -5.13 -16.98
N VAL A 147 -0.52 -4.12 -16.63
CA VAL A 147 -0.10 -3.01 -15.77
C VAL A 147 -0.92 -3.03 -14.48
N PHE A 148 -0.25 -3.18 -13.34
CA PHE A 148 -0.89 -3.27 -12.03
C PHE A 148 -0.69 -1.97 -11.22
N SER A 149 -1.70 -1.61 -10.44
CA SER A 149 -1.56 -0.65 -9.34
C SER A 149 -0.94 -1.32 -8.11
N VAL A 150 -0.43 -0.49 -7.20
CA VAL A 150 -0.02 -0.89 -5.85
C VAL A 150 -0.73 -0.03 -4.80
N PRO A 151 -1.12 -0.59 -3.64
CA PRO A 151 -1.66 0.20 -2.53
C PRO A 151 -0.75 1.36 -2.14
N THR A 152 -1.36 2.51 -1.87
CA THR A 152 -0.61 3.67 -1.38
C THR A 152 0.02 3.41 -0.01
N THR A 153 -0.61 2.58 0.81
CA THR A 153 -0.15 2.19 2.15
C THR A 153 1.09 1.31 2.15
N TRP A 154 1.40 0.63 1.03
CA TRP A 154 2.56 -0.25 0.96
C TRP A 154 3.84 0.56 0.78
N ARG A 155 4.64 0.59 1.84
CA ARG A 155 5.92 1.33 1.89
C ARG A 155 7.14 0.42 1.86
N ASN A 156 6.97 -0.88 2.06
CA ASN A 156 8.05 -1.87 2.05
C ASN A 156 8.13 -2.58 0.69
N PHE A 157 9.33 -2.64 0.11
CA PHE A 157 9.60 -3.38 -1.13
C PHE A 157 9.38 -4.89 -0.98
N GLU A 158 9.48 -5.46 0.21
CA GLU A 158 9.16 -6.88 0.46
C GLU A 158 7.73 -7.22 0.05
N VAL A 159 6.76 -6.43 0.52
CA VAL A 159 5.33 -6.64 0.22
C VAL A 159 5.07 -6.52 -1.28
N ILE A 160 5.73 -5.54 -1.93
CA ILE A 160 5.67 -5.33 -3.38
C ILE A 160 6.28 -6.52 -4.14
N ASN A 161 7.42 -7.05 -3.68
CA ASN A 161 8.07 -8.21 -4.32
C ASN A 161 7.23 -9.48 -4.17
N THR A 162 6.63 -9.71 -3.00
CA THR A 162 5.68 -10.80 -2.77
C THR A 162 4.47 -10.69 -3.70
N TYR A 163 3.96 -9.47 -3.89
CA TYR A 163 2.85 -9.21 -4.81
C TYR A 163 3.24 -9.44 -6.29
N LYS A 164 4.42 -8.98 -6.72
CA LYS A 164 4.96 -9.27 -8.06
C LYS A 164 5.14 -10.76 -8.30
N ALA A 165 5.60 -11.50 -7.29
CA ALA A 165 5.71 -12.94 -7.36
C ALA A 165 4.34 -13.60 -7.53
N ALA A 166 3.32 -13.16 -6.79
CA ALA A 166 1.95 -13.65 -6.94
C ALA A 166 1.37 -13.37 -8.33
N ILE A 167 1.57 -12.15 -8.87
CA ILE A 167 1.14 -11.78 -10.23
C ILE A 167 1.76 -12.73 -11.26
N ASN A 168 3.08 -12.96 -11.16
CA ASN A 168 3.81 -13.83 -12.09
C ASN A 168 3.34 -15.29 -11.98
N GLN A 169 3.20 -15.81 -10.76
CA GLN A 169 2.73 -17.17 -10.48
C GLN A 169 1.28 -17.40 -10.94
N ALA A 170 0.45 -16.36 -10.94
CA ALA A 170 -0.92 -16.42 -11.42
C ALA A 170 -1.03 -16.57 -12.95
N GLY A 171 0.04 -16.31 -13.71
CA GLY A 171 0.09 -16.44 -15.17
C GLY A 171 0.22 -15.11 -15.93
N PHE A 172 0.16 -13.98 -15.23
CA PHE A 172 0.33 -12.67 -15.87
C PHE A 172 1.77 -12.49 -16.36
N GLY A 173 1.92 -12.21 -17.66
CA GLY A 173 3.23 -11.95 -18.25
C GLY A 173 4.07 -13.20 -18.54
N THR A 174 3.51 -14.42 -18.49
CA THR A 174 4.32 -15.65 -18.57
C THR A 174 3.94 -16.62 -19.70
N GLU A 175 2.74 -16.52 -20.30
CA GLU A 175 2.30 -17.48 -21.32
C GLU A 175 2.97 -17.30 -22.69
N GLY A 176 3.18 -16.06 -23.13
CA GLY A 176 3.80 -15.73 -24.42
C GLY A 176 5.18 -15.08 -24.26
N PRO A 177 6.11 -15.25 -25.24
CA PRO A 177 7.45 -14.65 -25.20
C PRO A 177 7.48 -13.12 -25.20
N LYS A 178 6.36 -12.46 -25.54
CA LYS A 178 6.18 -11.00 -25.52
C LYS A 178 5.15 -10.56 -24.48
N HIS A 179 4.76 -11.43 -23.57
CA HIS A 179 3.88 -11.06 -22.47
C HIS A 179 4.72 -10.45 -21.36
N THR A 180 4.26 -9.36 -20.78
CA THR A 180 4.94 -8.67 -19.68
C THR A 180 3.95 -8.26 -18.62
N SER A 181 4.39 -8.24 -17.36
CA SER A 181 3.61 -7.71 -16.24
C SER A 181 4.45 -6.72 -15.45
N THR A 182 3.93 -5.53 -15.20
CA THR A 182 4.62 -4.48 -14.45
C THR A 182 3.72 -3.91 -13.37
N VAL A 183 4.31 -3.56 -12.23
CA VAL A 183 3.65 -2.77 -11.19
C VAL A 183 4.13 -1.34 -11.35
N GLU A 184 3.23 -0.44 -11.74
CA GLU A 184 3.57 0.96 -12.00
C GLU A 184 2.98 1.84 -10.92
N LEU A 185 1.93 2.62 -11.20
CA LEU A 185 1.48 3.67 -10.28
C LEU A 185 0.87 3.14 -8.98
N THR A 186 0.93 3.93 -7.92
CA THR A 186 0.05 3.66 -6.78
C THR A 186 -1.40 3.96 -7.11
N GLU A 187 -2.34 3.39 -6.36
CA GLU A 187 -3.78 3.64 -6.52
C GLU A 187 -4.08 5.16 -6.57
N SER A 188 -3.54 5.93 -5.63
CA SER A 188 -3.66 7.40 -5.60
C SER A 188 -2.97 8.15 -6.75
N GLU A 189 -1.79 7.72 -7.18
CA GLU A 189 -1.10 8.30 -8.34
C GLU A 189 -1.89 8.06 -9.63
N ALA A 190 -2.41 6.85 -9.81
CA ALA A 190 -3.25 6.49 -10.94
C ALA A 190 -4.55 7.31 -10.93
N ALA A 191 -5.18 7.48 -9.77
CA ALA A 191 -6.38 8.31 -9.64
C ALA A 191 -6.13 9.77 -10.07
N ALA A 192 -4.96 10.33 -9.71
CA ALA A 192 -4.56 11.66 -10.15
C ALA A 192 -4.31 11.76 -11.66
N VAL A 193 -3.68 10.74 -12.26
CA VAL A 193 -3.47 10.68 -13.72
C VAL A 193 -4.82 10.63 -14.46
N ALA A 194 -5.74 9.79 -14.00
CA ALA A 194 -7.07 9.71 -14.60
C ALA A 194 -7.82 11.04 -14.48
N THR A 195 -7.67 11.71 -13.34
CA THR A 195 -8.27 13.02 -13.08
C THR A 195 -7.83 14.03 -14.13
N ILE A 196 -6.53 14.30 -14.28
CA ILE A 196 -6.02 15.34 -15.19
C ILE A 196 -6.37 15.06 -16.66
N LYS A 197 -6.48 13.78 -17.05
CA LYS A 197 -6.74 13.38 -18.45
C LYS A 197 -8.20 13.15 -18.82
N SER A 198 -9.09 12.97 -17.84
CA SER A 198 -10.48 12.57 -18.10
C SER A 198 -11.53 13.50 -17.51
N THR A 199 -11.13 14.44 -16.67
CA THR A 199 -12.08 15.38 -16.05
C THR A 199 -12.56 16.44 -17.03
N ALA A 200 -13.77 16.97 -16.77
CA ALA A 200 -14.25 18.16 -17.48
C ALA A 200 -13.61 19.47 -16.98
N ILE A 201 -12.88 19.42 -15.86
CA ILE A 201 -12.14 20.55 -15.30
C ILE A 201 -11.04 20.95 -16.28
N ARG A 202 -10.98 22.25 -16.59
CA ARG A 202 -9.84 22.82 -17.32
C ARG A 202 -8.79 23.29 -16.33
N PHE A 203 -7.85 22.41 -16.05
CA PHE A 203 -6.70 22.76 -15.23
C PHE A 203 -5.82 23.79 -15.93
N GLN A 204 -5.17 24.62 -15.13
CA GLN A 204 -4.12 25.54 -15.57
C GLN A 204 -2.78 25.09 -15.02
N LYS A 205 -1.70 25.55 -15.66
CA LYS A 205 -0.37 25.40 -15.10
C LYS A 205 -0.35 25.98 -13.67
N ASP A 206 0.35 25.29 -12.79
CA ASP A 206 0.52 25.59 -11.37
C ASP A 206 -0.74 25.39 -10.50
N ASP A 207 -1.86 24.91 -11.07
CA ASP A 207 -3.01 24.48 -10.27
C ASP A 207 -2.62 23.33 -9.34
N ILE A 208 -3.16 23.38 -8.11
CA ILE A 208 -3.01 22.34 -7.09
C ILE A 208 -4.36 21.68 -6.84
N PHE A 209 -4.37 20.35 -6.84
CA PHE A 209 -5.52 19.55 -6.49
C PHE A 209 -5.15 18.37 -5.60
N LEU A 210 -6.10 17.96 -4.76
CA LEU A 210 -6.01 16.75 -3.94
C LEU A 210 -6.93 15.69 -4.52
N THR A 211 -6.38 14.53 -4.81
CA THR A 211 -7.18 13.34 -5.12
C THR A 211 -7.37 12.54 -3.84
N VAL A 212 -8.61 12.17 -3.55
CA VAL A 212 -9.03 11.37 -2.39
C VAL A 212 -9.73 10.13 -2.93
N ASP A 213 -8.98 9.04 -3.03
CA ASP A 213 -9.49 7.75 -3.49
C ASP A 213 -9.96 6.93 -2.30
N ALA A 214 -11.25 7.05 -1.97
CA ALA A 214 -11.86 6.37 -0.84
C ALA A 214 -12.49 5.05 -1.32
N GLY A 215 -11.79 3.95 -1.06
CA GLY A 215 -12.12 2.61 -1.50
C GLY A 215 -12.85 1.75 -0.46
N GLY A 216 -12.72 0.43 -0.63
CA GLY A 216 -13.32 -0.56 0.28
C GLY A 216 -12.56 -0.67 1.60
N GLY A 217 -11.22 -0.76 1.56
CA GLY A 217 -10.39 -0.93 2.76
C GLY A 217 -9.51 0.27 3.12
N THR A 218 -9.22 1.14 2.15
CA THR A 218 -8.30 2.28 2.33
C THR A 218 -8.86 3.55 1.70
N THR A 219 -8.39 4.68 2.21
CA THR A 219 -8.57 5.99 1.60
C THR A 219 -7.20 6.56 1.32
N ASP A 220 -6.92 6.82 0.05
CA ASP A 220 -5.61 7.26 -0.39
C ASP A 220 -5.64 8.72 -0.87
N PHE A 221 -4.58 9.45 -0.56
CA PHE A 221 -4.43 10.88 -0.78
C PHE A 221 -3.24 11.18 -1.69
N ALA A 222 -3.49 11.91 -2.76
CA ALA A 222 -2.46 12.39 -3.68
C ALA A 222 -2.60 13.91 -3.91
N LEU A 223 -1.66 14.67 -3.36
CA LEU A 223 -1.56 16.12 -3.58
C LEU A 223 -0.65 16.41 -4.78
N MET A 224 -1.23 17.02 -5.80
CA MET A 224 -0.62 17.16 -7.13
C MET A 224 -0.60 18.62 -7.58
N GLN A 225 0.46 18.99 -8.28
CA GLN A 225 0.60 20.25 -9.01
C GLN A 225 0.66 20.00 -10.51
N VAL A 226 -0.08 20.79 -11.28
CA VAL A 226 -0.07 20.72 -12.74
C VAL A 226 1.15 21.44 -13.29
N MET A 227 2.05 20.69 -13.92
CA MET A 227 3.29 21.24 -14.52
C MET A 227 3.07 21.72 -15.95
N ASP A 228 2.22 21.02 -16.68
CA ASP A 228 1.77 21.36 -18.03
C ASP A 228 0.32 20.90 -18.19
N ALA A 229 -0.56 21.79 -18.63
CA ALA A 229 -1.98 21.51 -18.83
C ALA A 229 -2.33 21.27 -20.31
N ARG A 230 -1.34 21.24 -21.22
CA ARG A 230 -1.58 21.09 -22.66
C ARG A 230 -2.04 19.67 -22.98
N GLU A 231 -3.24 19.57 -23.51
CA GLU A 231 -3.76 18.35 -24.11
C GLU A 231 -3.05 18.01 -25.43
N PRO A 232 -2.87 16.71 -25.76
CA PRO A 232 -3.32 15.52 -25.01
C PRO A 232 -2.29 15.00 -23.97
N PHE A 233 -1.24 15.77 -23.69
CA PHE A 233 -0.07 15.33 -22.91
C PHE A 233 0.18 16.19 -21.66
N PRO A 234 -0.80 16.32 -20.75
CA PRO A 234 -0.60 17.04 -19.51
C PRO A 234 0.44 16.33 -18.64
N THR A 235 1.04 17.08 -17.72
CA THR A 235 2.01 16.55 -16.77
C THR A 235 1.78 17.05 -15.36
N LEU A 236 2.05 16.18 -14.40
CA LEU A 236 1.86 16.38 -12.97
C LEU A 236 3.16 16.21 -12.22
N LYS A 237 3.28 16.97 -11.13
CA LYS A 237 4.29 16.81 -10.09
C LYS A 237 3.58 16.52 -8.77
N GLN A 238 4.09 15.53 -8.05
CA GLN A 238 3.64 15.21 -6.70
C GLN A 238 4.26 16.18 -5.68
N LEU A 239 3.45 16.73 -4.78
CA LEU A 239 3.89 17.72 -3.78
C LEU A 239 4.28 17.09 -2.43
N THR A 240 3.56 16.06 -2.01
CA THR A 240 3.79 15.31 -0.76
C THR A 240 4.03 13.85 -1.06
N GLN A 241 4.64 13.09 -0.15
CA GLN A 241 4.53 11.63 -0.23
C GLN A 241 3.04 11.26 -0.24
N VAL A 242 2.65 10.36 -1.14
CA VAL A 242 1.28 9.84 -1.13
C VAL A 242 0.98 9.20 0.23
N ASP A 243 -0.18 9.55 0.79
CA ASP A 243 -0.61 9.09 2.10
C ASP A 243 -1.81 8.16 1.93
N GLY A 244 -1.89 7.13 2.76
CA GLY A 244 -2.97 6.16 2.73
C GLY A 244 -3.34 5.80 4.16
N VAL A 245 -4.63 5.76 4.42
CA VAL A 245 -5.16 5.38 5.73
C VAL A 245 -6.11 4.20 5.58
N GLY A 246 -6.15 3.36 6.61
CA GLY A 246 -7.04 2.21 6.69
C GLY A 246 -8.50 2.59 6.95
N ILE A 247 -9.04 3.55 6.19
CA ILE A 247 -10.41 4.00 6.25
C ILE A 247 -11.06 3.60 4.94
N GLY A 248 -12.09 2.76 4.99
CA GLY A 248 -12.82 2.37 3.79
C GLY A 248 -14.24 1.94 4.10
N SER A 249 -15.00 1.64 3.06
CA SER A 249 -16.41 1.26 3.21
C SER A 249 -16.63 0.03 4.11
N THR A 250 -15.64 -0.85 4.27
CA THR A 250 -15.76 -2.05 5.12
C THR A 250 -15.89 -1.72 6.59
N LEU A 251 -15.40 -0.56 7.04
CA LEU A 251 -15.58 -0.11 8.41
C LEU A 251 -17.02 0.34 8.70
N ILE A 252 -17.78 0.71 7.67
CA ILE A 252 -19.21 0.99 7.77
C ILE A 252 -19.98 -0.33 7.94
N ASP A 253 -19.56 -1.37 7.20
CA ASP A 253 -20.12 -2.72 7.35
C ASP A 253 -19.86 -3.27 8.76
N ARG A 254 -18.66 -3.03 9.29
CA ARG A 254 -18.30 -3.40 10.66
C ARG A 254 -19.13 -2.64 11.70
N ALA A 255 -19.27 -1.33 11.56
CA ALA A 255 -20.09 -0.53 12.45
C ALA A 255 -21.57 -0.97 12.40
N PHE A 256 -22.05 -1.42 11.24
CA PHE A 256 -23.40 -1.98 11.12
C PHE A 256 -23.54 -3.32 11.83
N LEU A 257 -22.57 -4.22 11.70
CA LEU A 257 -22.54 -5.48 12.46
C LEU A 257 -22.61 -5.20 13.96
N GLU A 258 -21.76 -4.30 14.47
CA GLU A 258 -21.74 -3.90 15.89
C GLU A 258 -23.09 -3.33 16.33
N LEU A 259 -23.72 -2.47 15.52
CA LEU A 259 -25.07 -1.96 15.78
C LEU A 259 -26.11 -3.09 15.91
N VAL A 260 -26.05 -4.09 15.04
CA VAL A 260 -26.99 -5.23 15.05
C VAL A 260 -26.75 -6.09 16.29
N GLU A 261 -25.50 -6.42 16.60
CA GLU A 261 -25.08 -7.18 17.77
C GLU A 261 -25.50 -6.48 19.07
N ASP A 262 -25.24 -5.19 19.20
CA ASP A 262 -25.59 -4.37 20.37
C ASP A 262 -27.08 -4.31 20.63
N ARG A 263 -27.92 -4.45 19.59
CA ARG A 263 -29.38 -4.51 19.75
C ARG A 263 -29.93 -5.90 20.01
N ILE A 264 -29.25 -6.94 19.57
CA ILE A 264 -29.76 -8.32 19.65
C ILE A 264 -29.25 -9.02 20.92
N PHE A 265 -27.96 -8.95 21.20
CA PHE A 265 -27.33 -9.70 22.30
C PHE A 265 -27.77 -9.33 23.71
N PRO A 266 -28.30 -8.12 24.01
CA PRO A 266 -28.95 -7.87 25.30
C PRO A 266 -30.18 -8.75 25.55
N TYR A 267 -30.76 -9.37 24.52
CA TYR A 267 -31.95 -10.21 24.59
C TYR A 267 -31.59 -11.67 24.26
N SER A 268 -31.21 -12.46 25.28
CA SER A 268 -30.82 -13.87 25.12
C SER A 268 -31.88 -14.70 24.37
N ASP A 269 -33.15 -14.50 24.71
CA ASP A 269 -34.26 -15.24 24.11
C ASP A 269 -34.42 -14.93 22.62
N LEU A 270 -34.08 -13.71 22.20
CA LEU A 270 -34.06 -13.32 20.79
C LEU A 270 -32.89 -13.99 20.07
N ALA A 271 -31.70 -13.95 20.66
CA ALA A 271 -30.50 -14.55 20.07
C ALA A 271 -30.68 -16.06 19.83
N GLU A 272 -31.35 -16.77 20.74
CA GLU A 272 -31.68 -18.20 20.58
C GLU A 272 -32.73 -18.49 19.50
N GLN A 273 -33.60 -17.52 19.19
CA GLN A 273 -34.65 -17.66 18.17
C GLN A 273 -34.15 -17.35 16.75
N LEU A 274 -33.01 -16.68 16.62
CA LEU A 274 -32.47 -16.32 15.31
C LEU A 274 -31.95 -17.57 14.59
N PRO A 275 -32.20 -17.69 13.27
CA PRO A 275 -31.53 -18.68 12.45
C PRO A 275 -30.00 -18.56 12.58
N PRO A 276 -29.26 -19.67 12.41
CA PRO A 276 -27.81 -19.61 12.26
C PRO A 276 -27.41 -18.57 11.20
N ASP A 277 -26.36 -17.82 11.52
CA ASP A 277 -25.76 -16.80 10.64
C ASP A 277 -26.71 -15.66 10.21
N CYS A 278 -27.88 -15.53 10.84
CA CYS A 278 -28.87 -14.50 10.47
C CYS A 278 -28.31 -13.07 10.52
N ILE A 279 -27.50 -12.78 11.53
CA ILE A 279 -26.82 -11.47 11.67
C ILE A 279 -25.83 -11.27 10.51
N GLU A 280 -25.01 -12.27 10.21
CA GLU A 280 -24.05 -12.19 9.10
C GLU A 280 -24.73 -12.01 7.74
N LYS A 281 -25.80 -12.77 7.50
CA LYS A 281 -26.64 -12.66 6.29
C LYS A 281 -27.29 -11.29 6.19
N LEU A 282 -27.75 -10.71 7.30
CA LEU A 282 -28.29 -9.36 7.34
C LEU A 282 -27.24 -8.30 6.92
N VAL A 283 -26.03 -8.39 7.47
CA VAL A 283 -24.93 -7.45 7.17
C VAL A 283 -24.45 -7.61 5.72
N ARG A 284 -24.49 -8.84 5.17
CA ARG A 284 -24.12 -9.11 3.77
C ARG A 284 -25.28 -8.91 2.78
N SER A 285 -26.49 -8.61 3.27
CA SER A 285 -27.69 -8.53 2.44
C SER A 285 -27.60 -7.46 1.36
N GLU A 286 -28.12 -7.76 0.17
CA GLU A 286 -28.23 -6.80 -0.94
C GLU A 286 -29.01 -5.55 -0.56
N LYS A 287 -29.98 -5.69 0.36
CA LYS A 287 -30.76 -4.56 0.84
C LYS A 287 -29.91 -3.60 1.69
N PHE A 288 -29.05 -4.11 2.57
CA PHE A 288 -28.13 -3.27 3.34
C PHE A 288 -27.07 -2.64 2.42
N LYS A 289 -26.42 -3.44 1.56
CA LYS A 289 -25.47 -2.95 0.54
C LYS A 289 -26.05 -1.79 -0.27
N THR A 290 -27.26 -1.95 -0.81
CA THR A 290 -27.96 -0.89 -1.55
C THR A 290 -28.24 0.34 -0.68
N THR A 291 -28.72 0.14 0.55
CA THR A 291 -29.01 1.25 1.49
C THR A 291 -27.75 2.05 1.80
N LYS A 292 -26.63 1.37 2.08
CA LYS A 292 -25.31 1.96 2.29
C LYS A 292 -24.81 2.73 1.08
N HIS A 293 -24.80 2.10 -0.10
CA HIS A 293 -24.29 2.74 -1.32
C HIS A 293 -25.11 3.95 -1.76
N LYS A 294 -26.41 3.94 -1.50
CA LYS A 294 -27.35 4.99 -1.90
C LYS A 294 -27.59 6.05 -0.82
N PHE A 295 -26.94 5.91 0.33
CA PHE A 295 -27.12 6.85 1.43
C PHE A 295 -26.67 8.27 1.05
N GLY A 296 -27.50 9.27 1.39
CA GLY A 296 -27.34 10.66 0.97
C GLY A 296 -27.97 11.01 -0.39
N GLU A 297 -28.36 10.03 -1.21
CA GLU A 297 -29.11 10.33 -2.44
C GLU A 297 -30.55 10.73 -2.09
N LYS A 298 -31.03 11.86 -2.64
CA LYS A 298 -32.38 12.39 -2.34
C LYS A 298 -33.50 11.38 -2.56
N VAL A 299 -33.38 10.54 -3.58
CA VAL A 299 -34.36 9.50 -3.95
C VAL A 299 -34.36 8.30 -3.00
N TYR A 300 -33.30 8.09 -2.23
CA TYR A 300 -33.17 7.01 -1.26
C TYR A 300 -33.28 7.48 0.20
N ASN A 301 -33.46 8.78 0.41
CA ASN A 301 -33.61 9.36 1.74
C ASN A 301 -34.91 8.88 2.40
N ALA A 302 -34.79 8.15 3.51
CA ALA A 302 -35.90 7.68 4.32
C ALA A 302 -35.59 7.94 5.80
N PRO A 303 -36.62 8.22 6.65
CA PRO A 303 -36.42 8.34 8.09
C PRO A 303 -36.03 6.99 8.73
N THR A 304 -36.41 5.88 8.09
CA THR A 304 -36.11 4.53 8.57
C THR A 304 -35.97 3.57 7.40
N TYR A 305 -34.88 2.83 7.38
CA TYR A 305 -34.57 1.75 6.46
C TYR A 305 -35.01 0.42 7.07
N ARG A 306 -35.68 -0.41 6.27
CA ARG A 306 -36.19 -1.72 6.72
C ARG A 306 -35.44 -2.83 5.99
N LEU A 307 -34.65 -3.59 6.74
CA LEU A 307 -33.76 -4.62 6.21
C LEU A 307 -34.36 -6.00 6.54
N PRO A 308 -34.76 -6.80 5.53
CA PRO A 308 -35.27 -8.15 5.77
C PRO A 308 -34.26 -9.02 6.51
N MET A 309 -34.72 -9.73 7.53
CA MET A 309 -33.92 -10.74 8.22
C MET A 309 -34.30 -12.12 7.66
N GLU A 310 -33.34 -12.78 7.02
CA GLU A 310 -33.58 -14.08 6.41
C GLU A 310 -33.97 -15.14 7.45
N GLY A 311 -34.91 -16.01 7.08
CA GLY A 311 -35.48 -17.02 8.00
C GLY A 311 -36.44 -16.48 9.05
N MET A 312 -36.61 -15.16 9.19
CA MET A 312 -37.58 -14.56 10.12
C MET A 312 -38.96 -14.41 9.49
N GLY A 313 -40.01 -14.79 10.23
CA GLY A 313 -41.39 -14.68 9.76
C GLY A 313 -41.90 -13.23 9.71
N PHE A 314 -42.77 -12.90 8.75
CA PHE A 314 -43.35 -11.55 8.59
C PHE A 314 -44.20 -11.07 9.78
N LYS A 315 -44.53 -11.94 10.74
CA LYS A 315 -45.26 -11.60 11.97
C LYS A 315 -44.34 -11.41 13.17
N PHE A 316 -43.03 -11.63 13.00
CA PHE A 316 -42.05 -11.50 14.07
C PHE A 316 -41.79 -10.02 14.37
N ASN A 317 -41.88 -9.64 15.63
CA ASN A 317 -41.63 -8.28 16.10
C ASN A 317 -40.86 -8.33 17.41
N HIS A 318 -39.91 -7.42 17.58
CA HIS A 318 -39.18 -7.23 18.83
C HIS A 318 -38.84 -5.74 18.99
N GLU A 319 -39.65 -5.03 19.78
CA GLU A 319 -39.55 -3.57 19.95
C GLU A 319 -38.17 -3.14 20.46
N GLY A 320 -37.64 -3.82 21.49
CA GLY A 320 -36.35 -3.47 22.09
C GLY A 320 -35.14 -3.64 21.16
N ALA A 321 -35.24 -4.52 20.15
CA ALA A 321 -34.19 -4.72 19.16
C ALA A 321 -34.45 -3.93 17.86
N GLY A 322 -35.57 -3.21 17.78
CA GLY A 322 -35.99 -2.52 16.57
C GLY A 322 -36.32 -3.48 15.42
N ILE A 323 -36.98 -4.60 15.69
CA ILE A 323 -37.41 -5.56 14.67
C ILE A 323 -38.92 -5.44 14.46
N GLU A 324 -39.35 -5.17 13.23
CA GLU A 324 -40.75 -5.06 12.84
C GLU A 324 -41.04 -5.92 11.60
N SER A 325 -42.03 -6.80 11.71
CA SER A 325 -42.48 -7.68 10.62
C SER A 325 -41.34 -8.46 9.95
N GLY A 326 -40.45 -9.03 10.77
CA GLY A 326 -39.26 -9.76 10.32
C GLY A 326 -38.19 -8.89 9.67
N ARG A 327 -38.19 -7.57 9.91
CA ARG A 327 -37.19 -6.64 9.36
C ARG A 327 -36.49 -5.87 10.46
N PHE A 328 -35.18 -5.76 10.36
CA PHE A 328 -34.35 -4.90 11.20
C PHE A 328 -34.52 -3.44 10.76
N LEU A 329 -34.91 -2.57 11.68
CA LEU A 329 -35.15 -1.15 11.44
C LEU A 329 -33.87 -0.35 11.71
N VAL A 330 -33.42 0.45 10.75
CA VAL A 330 -32.28 1.36 10.91
C VAL A 330 -32.75 2.78 10.68
N THR A 331 -32.64 3.64 11.68
CA THR A 331 -33.00 5.06 11.54
C THR A 331 -31.99 5.77 10.64
N LYS A 332 -32.36 6.96 10.15
CA LYS A 332 -31.42 7.79 9.40
C LYS A 332 -30.21 8.14 10.26
N GLU A 333 -30.43 8.52 11.51
CA GLU A 333 -29.41 8.96 12.46
C GLU A 333 -28.40 7.85 12.76
N GLU A 334 -28.89 6.61 12.90
CA GLU A 334 -28.01 5.45 13.08
C GLU A 334 -27.19 5.20 11.83
N MET A 335 -27.81 5.28 10.64
CA MET A 335 -27.06 5.16 9.38
C MET A 335 -25.98 6.24 9.29
N GLN A 336 -26.24 7.48 9.72
CA GLN A 336 -25.22 8.54 9.78
C GLN A 336 -24.08 8.18 10.72
N SER A 337 -24.38 7.64 11.91
CA SER A 337 -23.36 7.26 12.89
C SER A 337 -22.42 6.16 12.39
N LEU A 338 -22.83 5.34 11.41
CA LEU A 338 -21.95 4.36 10.78
C LEU A 338 -20.89 5.01 9.88
N PHE A 339 -21.18 6.19 9.31
CA PHE A 339 -20.31 6.91 8.36
C PHE A 339 -19.46 7.98 9.03
N ASP A 340 -20.05 8.76 9.93
CA ASP A 340 -19.46 10.01 10.45
C ASP A 340 -18.05 9.84 11.06
N PRO A 341 -17.74 8.80 11.84
CA PRO A 341 -16.38 8.59 12.37
C PRO A 341 -15.31 8.48 11.27
N HIS A 342 -15.67 7.83 10.16
CA HIS A 342 -14.79 7.62 9.01
C HIS A 342 -14.64 8.91 8.20
N ILE A 343 -15.73 9.65 8.01
CA ILE A 343 -15.69 10.97 7.33
C ILE A 343 -14.85 11.96 8.13
N ASN A 344 -14.98 12.00 9.45
CA ASN A 344 -14.17 12.86 10.31
C ASN A 344 -12.67 12.54 10.19
N SER A 345 -12.34 11.25 10.09
CA SER A 345 -10.97 10.80 9.90
C SER A 345 -10.43 11.17 8.52
N MET A 346 -11.25 11.12 7.46
CA MET A 346 -10.91 11.66 6.14
C MET A 346 -10.70 13.18 6.17
N LEU A 347 -11.58 13.93 6.84
CA LEU A 347 -11.47 15.39 6.99
C LEU A 347 -10.18 15.80 7.68
N LYS A 348 -9.78 15.08 8.73
CA LYS A 348 -8.49 15.30 9.41
C LYS A 348 -7.33 15.21 8.42
N LYS A 349 -7.30 14.16 7.59
CA LYS A 349 -6.26 13.97 6.58
C LYS A 349 -6.29 15.03 5.48
N ILE A 350 -7.47 15.42 5.02
CA ILE A 350 -7.63 16.52 4.05
C ILE A 350 -7.06 17.82 4.61
N ARG A 351 -7.35 18.14 5.88
CA ARG A 351 -6.81 19.33 6.56
C ARG A 351 -5.29 19.28 6.69
N GLU A 352 -4.71 18.14 7.06
CA GLU A 352 -3.24 17.96 7.08
C GLU A 352 -2.58 18.28 5.72
N GLN A 353 -3.20 17.91 4.60
CA GLN A 353 -2.71 18.26 3.26
C GLN A 353 -2.87 19.77 2.96
N LEU A 354 -3.97 20.39 3.38
CA LEU A 354 -4.22 21.82 3.20
C LEU A 354 -3.25 22.68 4.03
N ASP A 355 -2.92 22.24 5.25
CA ASP A 355 -1.91 22.85 6.12
C ASP A 355 -0.52 22.78 5.48
N PHE A 356 -0.16 21.63 4.88
CA PHE A 356 1.09 21.47 4.15
C PHE A 356 1.21 22.48 2.99
N VAL A 357 0.13 22.67 2.22
CA VAL A 357 0.10 23.67 1.13
C VAL A 357 0.35 25.07 1.67
N GLN A 358 -0.18 25.39 2.85
CA GLN A 358 0.01 26.69 3.51
C GLN A 358 1.46 26.90 3.90
N LEU A 359 2.05 25.92 4.59
CA LEU A 359 3.41 26.01 5.13
C LEU A 359 4.47 26.15 4.05
N LYS A 360 4.28 25.48 2.91
CA LYS A 360 5.22 25.56 1.79
C LYS A 360 5.00 26.76 0.87
N ALA A 361 3.99 27.59 1.17
CA ALA A 361 3.69 28.83 0.46
C ALA A 361 3.72 28.67 -1.07
N PHE A 362 3.07 27.63 -1.59
CA PHE A 362 3.05 27.33 -3.04
C PHE A 362 2.41 28.42 -3.92
N GLY A 363 2.06 29.58 -3.37
CA GLY A 363 1.59 30.77 -4.09
C GLY A 363 0.17 30.68 -4.63
N SER A 364 -0.41 29.47 -4.69
CA SER A 364 -1.77 29.21 -5.17
C SER A 364 -2.55 28.35 -4.17
N PRO A 365 -3.78 28.75 -3.79
CA PRO A 365 -4.64 27.92 -2.95
C PRO A 365 -5.06 26.65 -3.70
N GLN A 366 -5.40 25.59 -2.96
CA GLN A 366 -5.92 24.37 -3.55
C GLN A 366 -7.32 24.64 -4.13
N LYS A 367 -7.48 24.39 -5.43
CA LYS A 367 -8.74 24.69 -6.13
C LYS A 367 -9.72 23.53 -6.12
N TYR A 368 -9.20 22.30 -6.16
CA TYR A 368 -10.01 21.11 -6.39
C TYR A 368 -9.72 20.01 -5.37
N LEU A 369 -10.79 19.34 -4.94
CA LEU A 369 -10.74 18.07 -4.23
C LEU A 369 -11.50 17.05 -5.07
N ILE A 370 -10.81 16.00 -5.49
CA ILE A 370 -11.35 15.01 -6.41
C ILE A 370 -11.66 13.73 -5.63
N LEU A 371 -12.92 13.35 -5.56
CA LEU A 371 -13.37 12.13 -4.90
C LEU A 371 -13.43 10.98 -5.91
N SER A 372 -12.81 9.86 -5.56
CA SER A 372 -12.89 8.61 -6.32
C SER A 372 -13.03 7.39 -5.41
N GLY A 373 -13.14 6.20 -6.01
CA GLY A 373 -13.33 4.96 -5.28
C GLY A 373 -14.79 4.68 -4.94
N GLY A 374 -15.04 3.49 -4.38
CA GLY A 374 -16.38 3.05 -3.99
C GLY A 374 -17.01 3.95 -2.93
N LEU A 375 -16.29 4.21 -1.84
CA LEU A 375 -16.77 5.10 -0.78
C LEU A 375 -16.77 6.57 -1.22
N GLY A 376 -15.80 7.01 -2.03
CA GLY A 376 -15.76 8.38 -2.54
C GLY A 376 -16.88 8.70 -3.54
N SER A 377 -17.58 7.67 -4.05
CA SER A 377 -18.81 7.84 -4.84
C SER A 377 -20.07 8.10 -4.00
N SER A 378 -19.98 7.97 -2.66
CA SER A 378 -21.11 8.20 -1.76
C SER A 378 -21.55 9.67 -1.76
N ALA A 379 -22.85 9.88 -1.99
CA ALA A 379 -23.48 11.19 -1.91
C ALA A 379 -23.36 11.79 -0.50
N TYR A 380 -23.55 10.96 0.55
CA TYR A 380 -23.42 11.39 1.93
C TYR A 380 -22.00 11.85 2.28
N VAL A 381 -20.97 11.09 1.89
CA VAL A 381 -19.56 11.47 2.10
C VAL A 381 -19.28 12.82 1.45
N ARG A 382 -19.67 13.00 0.19
CA ARG A 382 -19.46 14.26 -0.54
C ARG A 382 -20.16 15.45 0.14
N GLU A 383 -21.42 15.29 0.50
CA GLU A 383 -22.21 16.34 1.16
C GLU A 383 -21.58 16.75 2.50
N ARG A 384 -21.24 15.77 3.34
CA ARG A 384 -20.64 16.03 4.65
C ARG A 384 -19.27 16.70 4.57
N LEU A 385 -18.43 16.30 3.60
CA LEU A 385 -17.15 16.97 3.33
C LEU A 385 -17.36 18.42 2.89
N GLN A 386 -18.37 18.66 2.04
CA GLN A 386 -18.70 19.99 1.54
C GLN A 386 -19.25 20.90 2.64
N GLU A 387 -20.10 20.37 3.52
CA GLU A 387 -20.60 21.07 4.70
C GLU A 387 -19.45 21.47 5.63
N ASP A 388 -18.58 20.53 5.99
CA ASP A 388 -17.47 20.82 6.90
C ASP A 388 -16.51 21.88 6.34
N LEU A 389 -16.11 21.76 5.07
CA LEU A 389 -15.20 22.73 4.45
C LEU A 389 -15.83 24.11 4.27
N LYS A 390 -17.17 24.20 4.26
CA LYS A 390 -17.90 25.47 4.21
C LYS A 390 -18.07 26.10 5.58
N GLU A 391 -18.38 25.31 6.60
CA GLU A 391 -18.58 25.79 7.98
C GLU A 391 -17.26 26.11 8.67
N ASN A 392 -16.24 25.28 8.43
CA ASN A 392 -14.93 25.34 9.05
C ASN A 392 -13.86 25.68 8.00
N VAL A 393 -13.98 26.88 7.42
CA VAL A 393 -13.20 27.36 6.26
C VAL A 393 -11.69 27.32 6.53
N HIS A 394 -10.95 26.72 5.60
CA HIS A 394 -9.48 26.73 5.58
C HIS A 394 -8.94 27.79 4.60
N PRO A 395 -7.84 28.53 4.91
CA PRO A 395 -7.28 29.55 4.02
C PRO A 395 -6.98 29.06 2.60
N ASN A 396 -6.46 27.84 2.45
CA ASN A 396 -6.21 27.21 1.14
C ASN A 396 -7.42 26.52 0.49
N ALA A 397 -8.60 26.59 1.10
CA ALA A 397 -9.81 25.91 0.62
C ALA A 397 -11.03 26.83 0.50
N GLN A 398 -10.86 28.16 0.55
CA GLN A 398 -11.96 29.13 0.51
C GLN A 398 -12.89 28.97 -0.70
N GLN A 399 -12.36 28.50 -1.82
CA GLN A 399 -13.09 28.26 -3.08
C GLN A 399 -12.94 26.81 -3.55
N ILE A 400 -12.69 25.87 -2.63
CA ILE A 400 -12.46 24.48 -2.99
C ILE A 400 -13.71 23.89 -3.64
N GLN A 401 -13.53 23.26 -4.80
CA GLN A 401 -14.59 22.53 -5.47
C GLN A 401 -14.40 21.03 -5.24
N ILE A 402 -15.39 20.40 -4.62
CA ILE A 402 -15.43 18.93 -4.46
C ILE A 402 -16.10 18.32 -5.69
N ILE A 403 -15.33 17.55 -6.43
CA ILE A 403 -15.72 16.99 -7.73
C ILE A 403 -15.54 15.48 -7.68
N SER A 404 -16.54 14.74 -8.16
CA SER A 404 -16.42 13.29 -8.31
C SER A 404 -15.70 12.97 -9.61
N ALA A 405 -14.78 12.00 -9.58
CA ALA A 405 -14.07 11.53 -10.77
C ALA A 405 -15.04 10.92 -11.80
N ALA A 406 -14.66 10.94 -13.08
CA ALA A 406 -15.40 10.26 -14.14
C ALA A 406 -15.20 8.74 -14.04
N ASP A 407 -16.26 8.01 -13.71
CA ASP A 407 -16.27 6.60 -13.27
C ASP A 407 -15.38 6.36 -12.03
N PRO A 408 -15.80 6.82 -10.83
CA PRO A 408 -15.01 6.79 -9.60
C PRO A 408 -14.41 5.42 -9.26
N GLN A 409 -15.13 4.34 -9.52
CA GLN A 409 -14.71 2.99 -9.18
C GLN A 409 -13.60 2.46 -10.11
N LEU A 410 -13.51 2.96 -11.35
CA LEU A 410 -12.51 2.53 -12.35
C LEU A 410 -11.36 3.52 -12.51
N VAL A 411 -11.27 4.53 -11.64
CA VAL A 411 -10.30 5.62 -11.78
C VAL A 411 -8.85 5.11 -11.82
N VAL A 412 -8.53 4.09 -11.02
CA VAL A 412 -7.18 3.52 -10.91
C VAL A 412 -6.76 2.85 -12.20
N VAL A 413 -7.56 1.89 -12.71
CA VAL A 413 -7.25 1.20 -13.97
C VAL A 413 -7.23 2.16 -15.16
N LYS A 414 -8.09 3.18 -15.17
CA LYS A 414 -8.03 4.24 -16.19
C LYS A 414 -6.72 5.01 -16.11
N GLY A 415 -6.28 5.38 -14.91
CA GLY A 415 -5.04 6.11 -14.68
C GLY A 415 -3.82 5.37 -15.19
N LEU A 416 -3.71 4.08 -14.86
CA LEU A 416 -2.64 3.20 -15.35
C LEU A 416 -2.58 3.17 -16.88
N LEU A 417 -3.71 2.93 -17.55
CA LEU A 417 -3.76 2.93 -19.02
C LEU A 417 -3.40 4.30 -19.60
N LEU A 418 -3.93 5.39 -19.05
CA LEU A 418 -3.73 6.73 -19.59
C LEU A 418 -2.30 7.25 -19.41
N ASP A 419 -1.60 6.83 -18.34
CA ASP A 419 -0.17 7.07 -18.17
C ASP A 419 0.64 6.29 -19.19
N ARG A 420 0.38 4.97 -19.32
CA ARG A 420 1.10 4.11 -20.25
C ARG A 420 0.92 4.55 -21.70
N LEU A 421 -0.29 4.91 -22.10
CA LEU A 421 -0.57 5.45 -23.43
C LEU A 421 0.20 6.73 -23.72
N GLN A 422 0.29 7.63 -22.74
CA GLN A 422 1.08 8.86 -22.90
C GLN A 422 2.56 8.54 -23.13
N ARG A 423 3.13 7.59 -22.38
CA ARG A 423 4.52 7.19 -22.57
C ARG A 423 4.76 6.64 -23.98
N LEU A 424 3.84 5.82 -24.49
CA LEU A 424 3.90 5.28 -25.84
C LEU A 424 3.81 6.39 -26.91
N ASP A 425 2.89 7.33 -26.74
CA ASP A 425 2.64 8.40 -27.72
C ASP A 425 3.73 9.49 -27.73
N THR A 426 4.39 9.69 -26.60
CA THR A 426 5.44 10.72 -26.43
C THR A 426 6.86 10.15 -26.51
N GLY A 427 7.01 8.83 -26.65
CA GLY A 427 8.28 8.13 -26.73
C GLY A 427 8.98 7.84 -25.40
N SER A 428 8.39 8.25 -24.26
CA SER A 428 8.75 7.80 -22.89
C SER A 428 8.16 8.68 -21.77
N LYS A 429 7.62 9.87 -22.10
CA LYS A 429 7.26 10.86 -21.09
C LYS A 429 5.96 10.47 -20.34
N PRO A 430 6.01 10.24 -19.02
CA PRO A 430 4.82 9.92 -18.24
C PRO A 430 3.94 11.15 -18.01
N VAL A 431 2.73 10.94 -17.47
CA VAL A 431 1.89 12.01 -16.91
C VAL A 431 2.51 12.48 -15.60
N LEU A 432 2.85 11.56 -14.70
CA LEU A 432 3.52 11.88 -13.45
C LEU A 432 5.04 11.95 -13.66
N VAL A 433 5.54 13.16 -13.93
CA VAL A 433 6.97 13.40 -14.26
C VAL A 433 7.85 13.54 -13.03
N THR A 434 7.27 13.80 -11.86
CA THR A 434 8.04 13.97 -10.62
C THR A 434 7.27 13.40 -9.44
N ARG A 435 7.96 12.57 -8.66
CA ARG A 435 7.48 11.90 -7.45
C ARG A 435 8.23 12.40 -6.22
N LYS A 436 7.71 12.12 -5.04
CA LYS A 436 8.43 12.32 -3.78
C LYS A 436 9.06 11.02 -3.28
N ALA A 437 10.36 11.05 -3.00
CA ALA A 437 11.07 9.94 -2.39
C ALA A 437 10.46 9.58 -1.03
N ARG A 438 10.15 8.30 -0.82
CA ARG A 438 9.48 7.79 0.40
C ARG A 438 10.44 7.46 1.55
N ALA A 439 11.71 7.29 1.22
CA ALA A 439 12.79 6.97 2.12
C ALA A 439 14.08 7.56 1.56
N SER A 440 15.10 7.61 2.40
CA SER A 440 16.46 7.94 1.99
C SER A 440 17.17 6.65 1.59
N TYR A 441 17.93 6.71 0.50
CA TYR A 441 18.72 5.60 -0.02
C TYR A 441 20.18 6.00 -0.13
N GLY A 442 21.04 5.18 0.44
CA GLY A 442 22.47 5.46 0.55
C GLY A 442 23.33 4.27 0.16
N LEU A 443 24.63 4.50 0.11
CA LEU A 443 25.64 3.46 -0.01
C LEU A 443 26.53 3.46 1.21
N MET A 444 26.77 2.28 1.75
CA MET A 444 27.80 2.09 2.76
C MET A 444 29.17 2.18 2.09
N CYS A 445 30.02 3.07 2.59
CA CYS A 445 31.35 3.31 2.08
C CYS A 445 32.37 3.56 3.22
N LYS A 446 33.63 3.72 2.83
CA LYS A 446 34.67 4.26 3.72
C LYS A 446 34.93 5.71 3.31
N MET A 447 34.96 6.62 4.28
CA MET A 447 35.27 8.03 4.05
C MET A 447 36.62 8.38 4.64
N LYS A 448 37.35 9.33 4.03
CA LYS A 448 38.64 9.77 4.57
C LYS A 448 38.42 10.34 5.96
N TYR A 449 39.27 9.94 6.91
CA TYR A 449 39.12 10.36 8.30
C TYR A 449 39.15 11.89 8.42
N ASN A 450 38.15 12.41 9.12
CA ASN A 450 37.99 13.81 9.49
C ASN A 450 37.59 13.82 10.97
N PRO A 451 38.43 14.37 11.87
CA PRO A 451 38.18 14.37 13.32
C PRO A 451 36.93 15.16 13.73
N GLU A 452 36.45 16.10 12.90
CA GLU A 452 35.28 16.93 13.22
C GLU A 452 33.96 16.14 13.16
N ILE A 453 33.90 15.09 12.33
CA ILE A 453 32.65 14.36 12.05
C ILE A 453 32.74 12.86 12.34
N HIS A 454 33.95 12.27 12.42
CA HIS A 454 34.14 10.83 12.64
C HIS A 454 34.55 10.50 14.08
N PHE A 455 33.87 11.11 15.06
CA PHE A 455 34.13 10.83 16.48
C PHE A 455 33.58 9.44 16.85
N ARG A 456 34.42 8.58 17.45
CA ARG A 456 34.10 7.18 17.82
C ARG A 456 33.85 6.21 16.65
N GLU A 457 34.19 6.61 15.44
CA GLU A 457 34.15 5.71 14.29
C GLU A 457 35.28 4.68 14.31
N GLU A 458 35.07 3.56 13.63
CA GLU A 458 36.16 2.60 13.42
C GLU A 458 37.09 3.15 12.35
N LEU A 459 38.35 3.37 12.72
CA LEU A 459 39.36 3.91 11.81
C LEU A 459 40.26 2.79 11.30
N LYS A 460 40.42 2.71 9.98
CA LYS A 460 41.39 1.80 9.34
C LYS A 460 42.31 2.58 8.41
N THR A 461 43.60 2.32 8.53
CA THR A 461 44.60 2.82 7.59
C THR A 461 44.65 1.89 6.39
N ASP A 462 44.37 2.43 5.21
CA ASP A 462 44.38 1.68 3.97
C ASP A 462 45.85 1.33 3.61
N PRO A 463 46.16 0.03 3.43
CA PRO A 463 47.53 -0.40 3.22
C PRO A 463 48.11 0.06 1.88
N LEU A 464 47.29 0.48 0.91
CA LEU A 464 47.72 0.87 -0.43
C LEU A 464 48.19 2.33 -0.47
N ASP A 465 47.37 3.27 0.01
CA ASP A 465 47.67 4.70 -0.02
C ASP A 465 48.19 5.27 1.32
N GLY A 466 48.13 4.48 2.40
CA GLY A 466 48.57 4.90 3.73
C GLY A 466 47.66 5.92 4.42
N GLN A 467 46.49 6.23 3.86
CA GLN A 467 45.53 7.17 4.43
C GLN A 467 44.62 6.46 5.43
N THR A 468 44.18 7.19 6.46
CA THR A 468 43.20 6.68 7.43
C THR A 468 41.78 7.00 6.97
N TYR A 469 40.91 5.99 7.02
CA TYR A 469 39.51 6.08 6.66
C TYR A 469 38.63 5.71 7.85
N ALA A 470 37.51 6.42 8.00
CA ALA A 470 36.39 5.99 8.82
C ALA A 470 35.58 4.94 8.04
N MET A 471 35.30 3.82 8.68
CA MET A 471 34.63 2.68 8.08
C MET A 471 33.12 2.74 8.29
N SER A 472 32.35 2.06 7.42
CA SER A 472 30.90 1.90 7.57
C SER A 472 30.11 3.22 7.57
N GLN A 473 30.63 4.22 6.87
CA GLN A 473 29.96 5.51 6.69
C GLN A 473 28.88 5.39 5.61
N ILE A 474 27.88 6.26 5.66
CA ILE A 474 26.78 6.26 4.69
C ILE A 474 26.89 7.50 3.83
N ASP A 475 26.94 7.31 2.51
CA ASP A 475 26.75 8.37 1.54
C ASP A 475 25.31 8.32 1.03
N TRP A 476 24.50 9.33 1.32
CA TRP A 476 23.08 9.38 0.97
C TRP A 476 22.90 9.93 -0.44
N LEU A 477 22.46 9.08 -1.38
CA LEU A 477 22.22 9.46 -2.78
C LEU A 477 20.85 10.13 -2.95
N ILE A 478 19.86 9.62 -2.23
CA ILE A 478 18.48 10.08 -2.25
C ILE A 478 18.08 10.34 -0.81
N LYS A 479 17.46 11.49 -0.55
CA LYS A 479 16.88 11.80 0.75
C LYS A 479 15.35 11.75 0.65
N LYS A 480 14.72 11.30 1.73
CA LYS A 480 13.27 11.32 1.88
C LYS A 480 12.74 12.73 1.57
N GLY A 481 11.71 12.82 0.72
CA GLY A 481 11.11 14.09 0.28
C GLY A 481 11.75 14.74 -0.95
N ASP A 482 12.85 14.18 -1.47
CA ASP A 482 13.44 14.63 -2.74
C ASP A 482 12.47 14.45 -3.91
N ASP A 483 12.56 15.35 -4.88
CA ASP A 483 11.86 15.24 -6.16
C ASP A 483 12.60 14.24 -7.06
N ILE A 484 11.91 13.16 -7.45
CA ILE A 484 12.46 12.09 -8.28
C ILE A 484 11.78 12.07 -9.63
N ASP A 485 12.57 12.21 -10.70
CA ASP A 485 12.16 11.92 -12.06
C ASP A 485 12.43 10.42 -12.34
N PRO A 486 11.38 9.59 -12.50
CA PRO A 486 11.56 8.15 -12.70
C PRO A 486 12.23 7.81 -14.04
N SER A 487 12.32 8.76 -14.97
CA SER A 487 12.97 8.58 -16.28
C SER A 487 14.47 8.89 -16.27
N VAL A 488 15.01 9.44 -15.17
CA VAL A 488 16.40 9.87 -15.07
C VAL A 488 17.08 9.15 -13.90
N PRO A 489 18.16 8.38 -14.13
CA PRO A 489 18.90 7.76 -13.05
C PRO A 489 19.64 8.80 -12.21
N ILE A 490 19.63 8.62 -10.89
CA ILE A 490 20.39 9.41 -9.93
C ILE A 490 21.79 8.81 -9.85
N ILE A 491 22.81 9.63 -10.10
CA ILE A 491 24.19 9.17 -10.29
C ILE A 491 25.07 9.69 -9.16
N SER A 492 25.72 8.77 -8.44
CA SER A 492 26.81 9.07 -7.51
C SER A 492 28.09 8.37 -7.94
N LYS A 493 29.24 9.02 -7.70
CA LYS A 493 30.55 8.55 -8.15
C LYS A 493 31.36 8.01 -6.98
N PHE A 494 31.90 6.82 -7.16
CA PHE A 494 32.72 6.14 -6.18
C PHE A 494 34.02 5.66 -6.84
N SER A 495 34.99 5.30 -6.01
CA SER A 495 36.28 4.78 -6.48
C SER A 495 36.67 3.54 -5.69
N GLN A 496 36.98 2.46 -6.40
CA GLN A 496 37.47 1.22 -5.81
C GLN A 496 38.96 1.06 -6.11
N LYS A 497 39.75 0.75 -5.08
CA LYS A 497 41.18 0.42 -5.23
C LYS A 497 41.35 -1.08 -5.49
N ILE A 498 42.15 -1.40 -6.48
CA ILE A 498 42.47 -2.77 -6.88
C ILE A 498 43.99 -2.95 -6.83
N GLU A 499 44.47 -3.82 -5.95
CA GLU A 499 45.92 -4.09 -5.85
C GLU A 499 46.47 -4.64 -7.18
N LYS A 500 47.64 -4.15 -7.60
CA LYS A 500 48.24 -4.59 -8.85
C LYS A 500 48.62 -6.07 -8.77
N GLY A 501 48.07 -6.89 -9.67
CA GLY A 501 48.25 -8.36 -9.67
C GLY A 501 47.19 -9.12 -8.90
N SER A 502 46.18 -8.44 -8.32
CA SER A 502 45.02 -9.09 -7.72
C SER A 502 44.20 -9.85 -8.76
N SER A 503 43.80 -11.07 -8.44
CA SER A 503 42.80 -11.85 -9.18
C SER A 503 41.37 -11.46 -8.80
N VAL A 504 41.16 -10.77 -7.67
CA VAL A 504 39.84 -10.31 -7.24
C VAL A 504 39.46 -9.06 -8.03
N ARG A 505 38.43 -9.20 -8.86
CA ARG A 505 37.89 -8.17 -9.75
C ARG A 505 36.41 -7.88 -9.50
N HIS A 506 35.91 -8.25 -8.32
CA HIS A 506 34.53 -7.97 -7.91
C HIS A 506 34.52 -7.41 -6.47
N TRP A 507 33.51 -6.62 -6.15
CA TRP A 507 33.21 -6.20 -4.79
C TRP A 507 31.71 -6.04 -4.60
N ASP A 508 31.30 -6.04 -3.35
CA ASP A 508 29.92 -5.88 -2.94
C ASP A 508 29.71 -4.43 -2.49
N SER A 509 28.75 -3.76 -3.12
CA SER A 509 28.30 -2.43 -2.73
C SER A 509 27.02 -2.59 -1.91
N ILE A 510 27.07 -2.20 -0.63
CA ILE A 510 25.92 -2.34 0.27
C ILE A 510 25.06 -1.09 0.17
N VAL A 511 23.85 -1.26 -0.32
CA VAL A 511 22.82 -0.22 -0.37
C VAL A 511 22.08 -0.22 0.96
N VAL A 512 21.82 0.98 1.48
CA VAL A 512 21.16 1.18 2.76
C VAL A 512 19.92 2.05 2.60
N ILE A 513 18.95 1.85 3.49
CA ILE A 513 17.69 2.59 3.55
C ILE A 513 17.50 3.21 4.93
N SER A 514 16.95 4.42 4.98
CA SER A 514 16.45 5.06 6.20
C SER A 514 15.10 5.71 5.97
N HIS A 515 14.19 5.56 6.95
CA HIS A 515 12.89 6.24 6.95
C HIS A 515 12.87 7.51 7.82
N ASN A 516 14.00 7.84 8.45
CA ASN A 516 14.16 9.06 9.25
C ASN A 516 13.98 10.30 8.37
N GLU A 517 13.56 11.40 9.00
CA GLU A 517 13.58 12.69 8.33
C GLU A 517 15.03 13.11 7.98
N PRO A 518 15.24 13.89 6.90
CA PRO A 518 16.57 14.25 6.42
C PRO A 518 17.52 14.82 7.48
N ASP A 519 16.98 15.56 8.45
CA ASP A 519 17.74 16.19 9.53
C ASP A 519 18.23 15.19 10.61
N PHE A 520 17.71 13.97 10.59
CA PHE A 520 18.04 12.89 11.55
C PHE A 520 18.58 11.65 10.84
N LEU A 521 19.15 11.82 9.64
CA LEU A 521 19.77 10.71 8.94
C LEU A 521 21.06 10.28 9.64
N PRO A 522 21.24 8.97 9.86
CA PRO A 522 22.49 8.46 10.43
C PRO A 522 23.64 8.70 9.45
N VAL A 523 24.82 8.96 10.01
CA VAL A 523 26.05 9.17 9.23
C VAL A 523 26.86 7.87 9.10
N SER A 524 26.68 6.96 10.05
CA SER A 524 27.35 5.66 10.12
C SER A 524 26.33 4.54 10.26
N MET A 525 26.65 3.34 9.77
CA MET A 525 25.86 2.13 10.00
C MET A 525 25.84 1.68 11.46
N LYS A 526 26.68 2.28 12.32
CA LYS A 526 26.62 2.09 13.77
C LYS A 526 25.50 2.89 14.43
N ASP A 527 25.06 3.96 13.78
CA ASP A 527 23.97 4.78 14.28
C ASP A 527 22.65 4.04 14.05
N ALA A 528 21.71 4.20 14.98
CA ALA A 528 20.37 3.69 14.79
C ALA A 528 19.66 4.44 13.66
N GLY A 529 18.86 3.74 12.85
CA GLY A 529 17.98 4.35 11.84
C GLY A 529 18.36 4.09 10.38
N ALA A 530 19.44 3.37 10.10
CA ALA A 530 19.73 2.82 8.77
C ALA A 530 19.67 1.29 8.79
N LYS A 531 19.18 0.70 7.70
CA LYS A 531 19.16 -0.75 7.49
C LYS A 531 19.79 -1.07 6.14
N GLN A 532 20.47 -2.21 6.06
CA GLN A 532 20.91 -2.74 4.77
C GLN A 532 19.67 -3.13 3.96
N LEU A 533 19.58 -2.58 2.75
CA LEU A 533 18.50 -2.85 1.81
C LEU A 533 18.87 -4.02 0.89
N CYS A 534 20.00 -3.92 0.19
CA CYS A 534 20.50 -4.96 -0.70
C CYS A 534 22.00 -4.84 -0.91
N THR A 535 22.58 -5.87 -1.55
CA THR A 535 23.96 -5.87 -1.99
C THR A 535 24.02 -5.91 -3.52
N VAL A 536 24.71 -4.93 -4.12
CA VAL A 536 24.97 -4.87 -5.56
C VAL A 536 26.40 -5.33 -5.80
N ARG A 537 26.56 -6.50 -6.43
CA ARG A 537 27.87 -7.06 -6.75
C ARG A 537 28.37 -6.51 -8.08
N SER A 538 29.59 -5.97 -8.09
CA SER A 538 30.29 -5.59 -9.32
C SER A 538 30.99 -6.78 -9.95
N ASP A 539 31.15 -6.76 -11.27
CA ASP A 539 32.00 -7.69 -12.00
C ASP A 539 32.89 -6.91 -12.98
N LEU A 540 34.19 -6.80 -12.67
CA LEU A 540 35.22 -6.24 -13.56
C LEU A 540 36.04 -7.33 -14.27
N SER A 541 35.60 -8.59 -14.30
CA SER A 541 36.36 -9.66 -14.96
C SER A 541 36.63 -9.37 -16.45
N GLY A 542 35.77 -8.59 -17.10
CA GLY A 542 35.92 -8.12 -18.48
C GLY A 542 36.73 -6.82 -18.67
N VAL A 543 37.16 -6.13 -17.61
CA VAL A 543 37.85 -4.82 -17.70
C VAL A 543 39.36 -5.01 -17.62
N ALA A 544 40.09 -4.56 -18.65
CA ALA A 544 41.55 -4.70 -18.68
C ALA A 544 42.26 -3.69 -17.76
N ASP A 545 43.44 -4.06 -17.24
CA ASP A 545 44.27 -3.16 -16.41
C ASP A 545 44.62 -1.83 -17.10
N SER A 546 44.69 -1.82 -18.44
CA SER A 546 44.92 -0.61 -19.25
C SER A 546 43.77 0.40 -19.19
N GLU A 547 42.58 -0.05 -18.79
CA GLU A 547 41.39 0.77 -18.68
C GLU A 547 41.24 1.39 -17.28
N LEU A 548 42.09 1.03 -16.33
CA LEU A 548 42.06 1.52 -14.95
C LEU A 548 43.17 2.53 -14.70
N ASP A 549 42.97 3.42 -13.72
CA ASP A 549 43.94 4.48 -13.44
C ASP A 549 45.06 3.98 -12.53
N PRO A 550 46.31 3.89 -13.01
CA PRO A 550 47.41 3.37 -12.22
C PRO A 550 47.84 4.38 -11.16
N GLN A 551 47.98 3.90 -9.94
CA GLN A 551 48.40 4.68 -8.77
C GLN A 551 49.66 4.07 -8.14
N ARG A 552 50.44 4.92 -7.47
CA ARG A 552 51.67 4.52 -6.78
C ARG A 552 51.85 5.31 -5.50
N HIS A 553 52.15 4.61 -4.42
CA HIS A 553 52.57 5.21 -3.16
C HIS A 553 53.99 4.77 -2.81
N SER A 554 54.87 5.74 -2.58
CA SER A 554 56.25 5.51 -2.17
C SER A 554 56.38 5.70 -0.66
N ARG A 555 56.89 4.71 0.06
CA ARG A 555 57.12 4.77 1.53
C ARG A 555 58.56 5.17 1.90
N GLY A 556 59.25 5.92 1.02
CA GLY A 556 60.63 6.38 1.23
C GLY A 556 61.70 5.49 0.60
N MET A 557 62.97 5.87 0.80
CA MET A 557 64.14 5.38 0.04
C MET A 557 64.45 3.87 0.22
N PHE A 558 63.94 3.25 1.31
CA PHE A 558 64.22 1.86 1.67
C PHE A 558 63.01 0.92 1.60
N SER A 559 61.84 1.37 1.11
CA SER A 559 60.62 0.56 1.05
C SER A 559 60.12 0.36 -0.38
N ARG A 560 59.64 -0.85 -0.71
CA ARG A 560 59.02 -1.13 -2.02
C ARG A 560 57.78 -0.27 -2.19
N SER A 561 57.71 0.50 -3.28
CA SER A 561 56.53 1.28 -3.61
C SER A 561 55.34 0.37 -3.89
N LYS A 562 54.20 0.66 -3.25
CA LYS A 562 52.95 -0.03 -3.54
C LYS A 562 52.31 0.56 -4.79
N LYS A 563 51.75 -0.31 -5.62
CA LYS A 563 51.07 0.04 -6.87
C LYS A 563 49.67 -0.57 -6.83
N TRP A 564 48.68 0.20 -7.21
CA TRP A 564 47.30 -0.25 -7.33
C TRP A 564 46.65 0.46 -8.52
N PHE A 565 45.44 0.06 -8.86
CA PHE A 565 44.60 0.73 -9.82
C PHE A 565 43.40 1.35 -9.10
N ASN A 566 43.00 2.55 -9.49
CA ASN A 566 41.70 3.09 -9.14
C ASN A 566 40.72 2.75 -10.26
N CYS A 567 39.59 2.16 -9.87
CA CYS A 567 38.43 1.99 -10.73
C CYS A 567 37.37 2.98 -10.26
N ASP A 568 37.22 4.09 -10.98
CA ASP A 568 36.12 5.02 -10.75
C ASP A 568 34.85 4.45 -11.38
N TYR A 569 33.78 4.37 -10.60
CA TYR A 569 32.50 3.84 -11.06
C TYR A 569 31.35 4.74 -10.61
N GLU A 570 30.28 4.69 -11.37
CA GLU A 570 29.02 5.36 -11.10
C GLU A 570 28.07 4.34 -10.50
N VAL A 571 27.43 4.70 -9.39
CA VAL A 571 26.21 4.03 -8.95
C VAL A 571 25.04 4.83 -9.50
N ARG A 572 24.20 4.14 -10.28
CA ARG A 572 22.98 4.70 -10.86
C ARG A 572 21.78 4.10 -10.11
N ALA A 573 21.05 4.95 -9.41
CA ALA A 573 19.82 4.59 -8.74
C ALA A 573 18.63 5.04 -9.59
N THR A 574 17.74 4.11 -9.95
CA THR A 574 16.48 4.43 -10.62
C THR A 574 15.34 4.09 -9.67
N VAL A 575 14.53 5.09 -9.31
CA VAL A 575 13.38 4.93 -8.41
C VAL A 575 12.11 4.96 -9.24
N GLY A 576 11.53 3.79 -9.44
CA GLY A 576 10.17 3.65 -9.91
C GLY A 576 9.17 3.71 -8.74
N PRO A 577 7.86 3.75 -9.04
CA PRO A 577 6.82 3.64 -8.02
C PRO A 577 6.91 2.36 -7.16
N ALA A 578 7.20 1.23 -7.81
CA ALA A 578 7.22 -0.10 -7.20
C ALA A 578 8.52 -0.86 -7.51
N ASP A 579 9.51 -0.17 -8.09
CA ASP A 579 10.83 -0.72 -8.38
C ASP A 579 11.91 0.25 -7.92
N LEU A 580 13.00 -0.33 -7.43
CA LEU A 580 14.20 0.40 -7.08
C LEU A 580 15.37 -0.42 -7.57
N THR A 581 16.09 0.11 -8.54
CA THR A 581 17.23 -0.58 -9.16
C THR A 581 18.50 0.21 -8.92
N PHE A 582 19.56 -0.50 -8.54
CA PHE A 582 20.89 0.06 -8.40
C PHE A 582 21.83 -0.64 -9.36
N GLU A 583 22.44 0.15 -10.25
CA GLU A 583 23.38 -0.36 -11.24
C GLU A 583 24.76 0.27 -11.03
N LEU A 584 25.80 -0.53 -11.28
CA LEU A 584 27.18 -0.07 -11.26
C LEU A 584 27.66 0.12 -12.69
N TRP A 585 28.24 1.27 -12.99
CA TRP A 585 28.68 1.64 -14.34
C TRP A 585 30.12 2.13 -14.34
N HIS A 586 30.91 1.75 -15.34
CA HIS A 586 32.26 2.28 -15.58
C HIS A 586 32.42 2.63 -17.05
N LYS A 587 32.85 3.87 -17.34
CA LYS A 587 33.07 4.36 -18.72
C LYS A 587 31.90 4.06 -19.68
N GLY A 588 30.66 4.13 -19.17
CA GLY A 588 29.46 3.87 -19.95
C GLY A 588 29.11 2.39 -20.15
N GLN A 589 29.79 1.46 -19.49
CA GLN A 589 29.45 0.04 -19.46
C GLN A 589 28.88 -0.36 -18.09
N LYS A 590 27.80 -1.14 -18.08
CA LYS A 590 27.23 -1.73 -16.87
C LYS A 590 28.16 -2.85 -16.37
N LEU A 591 28.60 -2.72 -15.13
CA LEU A 591 29.48 -3.66 -14.42
C LEU A 591 28.72 -4.57 -13.47
N SER A 592 27.55 -4.15 -13.01
CA SER A 592 26.73 -4.95 -12.10
C SER A 592 26.01 -6.04 -12.88
N ALA A 593 26.04 -7.27 -12.37
CA ALA A 593 25.05 -8.28 -12.76
C ALA A 593 23.65 -7.79 -12.39
N ASP A 594 22.62 -8.29 -13.08
CA ASP A 594 21.25 -8.08 -12.63
C ASP A 594 21.11 -8.68 -11.23
N HIS A 595 20.76 -7.86 -10.25
CA HIS A 595 20.51 -8.35 -8.91
C HIS A 595 19.10 -8.93 -8.85
N SER A 596 18.93 -10.03 -8.11
CA SER A 596 17.60 -10.54 -7.77
C SER A 596 16.75 -9.42 -7.14
N PRO A 597 15.40 -9.48 -7.21
CA PRO A 597 14.54 -8.58 -6.46
C PRO A 597 15.06 -8.46 -5.03
N ILE A 598 15.14 -7.23 -4.51
CA ILE A 598 15.73 -6.90 -3.21
C ILE A 598 15.25 -7.93 -2.17
N LYS A 599 16.15 -8.84 -1.80
CA LYS A 599 15.87 -9.97 -0.90
C LYS A 599 16.38 -9.59 0.49
N VAL A 600 15.48 -9.57 1.47
CA VAL A 600 15.79 -9.15 2.83
C VAL A 600 16.42 -10.30 3.61
N THR A 601 17.55 -10.01 4.25
CA THR A 601 18.14 -10.84 5.31
C THR A 601 17.79 -10.21 6.65
N TRP A 602 17.12 -10.98 7.51
CA TRP A 602 16.79 -10.56 8.87
C TRP A 602 18.00 -10.77 9.79
N ASP A 603 18.41 -9.73 10.51
CA ASP A 603 19.17 -9.88 11.76
C ASP A 603 18.20 -9.74 12.95
N GLU A 604 18.46 -10.50 14.02
CA GLU A 604 17.56 -10.81 15.15
C GLU A 604 17.07 -9.60 15.97
N ASP A 605 17.64 -8.40 15.77
CA ASP A 605 17.27 -7.19 16.52
C ASP A 605 16.00 -6.48 16.01
N GLY A 606 15.45 -6.92 14.86
CA GLY A 606 14.21 -6.38 14.28
C GLY A 606 12.94 -6.68 15.08
N ALA A 607 12.99 -7.60 16.05
CA ALA A 607 11.87 -7.93 16.92
C ALA A 607 11.68 -6.93 18.09
N ALA A 608 12.65 -6.06 18.36
CA ALA A 608 12.69 -5.25 19.60
C ALA A 608 12.43 -3.74 19.41
N SER A 609 12.23 -3.26 18.18
CA SER A 609 12.10 -1.81 17.90
C SER A 609 10.68 -1.40 17.48
N GLY A 610 9.72 -1.65 18.36
CA GLY A 610 8.50 -0.83 18.43
C GLY A 610 8.76 0.45 19.22
N PRO A 611 8.02 1.55 18.99
CA PRO A 611 8.18 2.78 19.75
C PRO A 611 7.86 2.55 21.23
N GLN A 612 8.87 2.59 22.10
CA GLN A 612 8.68 2.74 23.54
C GLN A 612 8.43 4.22 23.85
N GLU A 613 7.17 4.62 23.98
CA GLU A 613 6.84 5.89 24.62
C GLU A 613 7.10 5.81 26.13
N LYS A 614 8.01 6.67 26.60
CA LYS A 614 8.26 6.90 28.03
C LYS A 614 7.07 7.63 28.65
N LEU A 615 6.24 6.90 29.40
CA LEU A 615 5.32 7.48 30.38
C LEU A 615 6.12 8.15 31.51
N GLN A 616 6.34 9.47 31.42
CA GLN A 616 6.68 10.28 32.59
C GLN A 616 5.41 10.61 33.37
N VAL A 617 5.14 9.82 34.42
CA VAL A 617 4.18 10.20 35.46
C VAL A 617 4.92 11.09 36.45
N THR A 618 4.64 12.39 36.40
CA THR A 618 5.01 13.33 37.46
C THR A 618 4.01 13.22 38.61
N SER A 619 4.42 12.63 39.72
CA SER A 619 3.80 12.89 41.02
C SER A 619 4.90 12.96 42.08
N GLY A 620 5.23 14.17 42.50
CA GLY A 620 6.11 14.39 43.64
C GLY A 620 5.35 14.17 44.95
N ALA A 621 5.97 13.47 45.89
CA ALA A 621 6.12 13.88 47.29
C ALA A 621 6.88 12.80 48.10
N SER A 622 8.05 13.20 48.60
CA SER A 622 8.70 12.81 49.86
C SER A 622 8.77 11.34 50.31
N SER A 623 10.00 10.82 50.31
CA SER A 623 10.56 9.76 51.17
C SER A 623 10.38 10.03 52.69
N PRO A 624 10.88 9.19 53.64
CA PRO A 624 11.56 7.90 53.49
C PRO A 624 11.14 6.78 54.49
N VAL A 625 11.52 5.53 54.13
CA VAL A 625 12.18 4.50 54.96
C VAL A 625 11.44 3.98 56.22
N ILE A 626 11.24 2.66 56.32
CA ILE A 626 11.84 1.75 57.33
C ILE A 626 11.46 0.30 57.00
N SER A 627 12.45 -0.56 57.21
CA SER A 627 12.51 -2.01 57.00
C SER A 627 11.74 -2.85 58.03
N SER A 628 11.73 -4.17 57.78
CA SER A 628 11.59 -5.29 58.74
C SER A 628 10.17 -5.59 59.22
N ALA A 629 9.81 -6.78 59.67
CA ALA A 629 10.25 -8.16 59.45
C ALA A 629 9.16 -9.02 60.12
N ALA A 630 9.02 -10.26 59.64
CA ALA A 630 8.70 -11.47 60.41
C ALA A 630 7.37 -11.60 61.21
N VAL A 631 6.63 -12.66 60.82
CA VAL A 631 6.19 -13.78 61.69
C VAL A 631 5.14 -13.49 62.77
N SER A 632 3.92 -14.04 62.62
CA SER A 632 3.46 -15.26 63.33
C SER A 632 1.93 -15.45 63.30
N VAL A 633 1.55 -16.61 62.76
CA VAL A 633 0.52 -17.57 63.16
C VAL A 633 -0.29 -17.29 64.43
N SER A 634 -1.63 -17.34 64.32
CA SER A 634 -2.49 -18.19 65.15
C SER A 634 -3.89 -18.30 64.52
N GLY A 635 -4.40 -19.54 64.48
CA GLY A 635 -5.60 -19.92 63.73
C GLY A 635 -6.91 -19.77 64.48
N VAL A 636 -7.98 -20.27 63.86
CA VAL A 636 -8.98 -21.20 64.41
C VAL A 636 -9.98 -21.54 63.29
N SER A 637 -10.33 -22.82 63.25
CA SER A 637 -11.28 -23.50 62.35
C SER A 637 -12.73 -23.06 62.59
N THR A 638 -13.55 -22.92 61.54
CA THR A 638 -14.72 -23.81 61.28
C THR A 638 -15.53 -23.41 60.03
N ALA A 639 -15.71 -24.42 59.18
CA ALA A 639 -16.81 -24.74 58.24
C ALA A 639 -17.74 -23.65 57.64
N GLY A 640 -17.87 -23.67 56.32
CA GLY A 640 -19.04 -23.17 55.59
C GLY A 640 -18.83 -23.13 54.07
N HIS A 641 -19.58 -23.94 53.33
CA HIS A 641 -19.58 -24.03 51.87
C HIS A 641 -19.70 -22.67 51.15
N SER A 642 -18.91 -22.45 50.11
CA SER A 642 -19.10 -21.37 49.14
C SER A 642 -18.91 -21.87 47.71
N GLU A 643 -19.99 -21.78 46.92
CA GLU A 643 -19.99 -21.87 45.47
C GLU A 643 -19.15 -20.72 44.87
N HIS A 644 -18.24 -21.04 43.96
CA HIS A 644 -17.48 -20.05 43.20
C HIS A 644 -18.35 -19.46 42.07
N ARG A 645 -18.85 -18.24 42.28
CA ARG A 645 -19.19 -17.32 41.18
C ARG A 645 -17.94 -16.56 40.77
N TYR A 646 -17.43 -16.82 39.57
CA TYR A 646 -16.44 -15.96 38.93
C TYR A 646 -17.13 -14.67 38.47
N VAL A 647 -16.80 -13.55 39.14
CA VAL A 647 -17.10 -12.20 38.67
C VAL A 647 -15.93 -11.77 37.79
N VAL A 648 -16.14 -11.71 36.48
CA VAL A 648 -15.18 -11.12 35.55
C VAL A 648 -15.46 -9.62 35.49
N GLN A 649 -14.67 -8.82 36.22
CA GLN A 649 -14.57 -7.38 36.03
C GLN A 649 -13.86 -7.10 34.69
N ARG A 650 -14.60 -6.66 33.65
CA ARG A 650 -13.98 -6.06 32.47
C ARG A 650 -13.67 -4.59 32.76
N HIS A 651 -12.38 -4.25 32.74
CA HIS A 651 -11.89 -2.89 32.75
C HIS A 651 -12.20 -2.21 31.41
N VAL A 652 -12.76 -1.00 31.49
CA VAL A 652 -13.00 -0.10 30.37
C VAL A 652 -11.65 0.47 29.91
N ALA A 653 -11.28 0.23 28.66
CA ALA A 653 -10.11 0.83 28.01
C ALA A 653 -10.56 1.88 26.99
N ALA A 654 -9.93 3.05 27.02
CA ALA A 654 -10.14 4.17 26.10
C ALA A 654 -9.51 3.90 24.72
N PRO A 655 -10.01 4.52 23.62
CA PRO A 655 -9.70 4.08 22.26
C PRO A 655 -8.58 4.91 21.61
N PHE A 656 -7.55 4.25 21.07
CA PHE A 656 -6.77 4.74 19.92
C PHE A 656 -5.97 3.58 19.27
N SER A 657 -5.95 3.57 17.92
CA SER A 657 -5.06 2.87 16.96
C SER A 657 -5.66 1.68 16.17
N LEU A 658 -5.80 1.93 14.86
CA LEU A 658 -6.03 1.06 13.69
C LEU A 658 -6.98 -0.16 13.79
N ASN A 659 -8.08 -0.04 13.05
CA ASN A 659 -9.08 -1.07 12.75
C ASN A 659 -8.92 -1.49 11.28
N ILE A 660 -8.30 -2.63 10.98
CA ILE A 660 -8.66 -3.44 9.81
C ILE A 660 -8.55 -4.91 10.21
N ALA A 661 -9.55 -5.67 9.79
CA ALA A 661 -9.77 -7.10 10.01
C ALA A 661 -10.47 -7.40 11.35
N THR A 662 -11.79 -7.60 11.26
CA THR A 662 -12.63 -8.38 12.17
C THR A 662 -13.74 -8.98 11.31
N TRP A 663 -13.39 -10.03 10.57
CA TRP A 663 -14.35 -10.92 9.93
C TRP A 663 -13.92 -12.33 10.31
N SER A 664 -14.75 -12.97 11.13
CA SER A 664 -14.81 -14.41 11.39
C SER A 664 -16.25 -14.76 11.13
#